data_AF-A0A562J0R9-F1
#
_entry.id   AF-A0A562J0R9-F1
#
_cell.length_a   1.000
_cell.length_b   1.000
_cell.length_c   1.000
_cell.angle_alpha   90.00
_cell.angle_beta   90.00
_cell.angle_gamma   90.00
#
_symmetry.space_group_name_H-M   'P 1'
#
loop_
_entity.id
_entity.type
_entity.pdbx_description
1 polymer ?
#
loop_
_entity_poly.entity_id
_entity_poly.type
_entity_poly.pdbx_seq_one_letter_code
_entity_poly.pdbx_strand_id
1 'polypeptide(L)'
;MNITLSGLSEQDFHSYWSPTSESPIDLNWQKSEDFIKNLQQYVEQNQNTLGVWLYRTPWNILIDPKTADEALDVWQQQQQAILLLRRALGERLLLINIEAVTPAQLASKLGLELSVFPTKEPNTSNEYQVLLAALFRHTAKKQWTLLKNLEASSWTPNKQKPQENNIYPPLSKTNLFTAAKLVQETGQLVILENQLTQLQKKHSEVEDIQLQYAKQKQQLSETSLALEQEKVISKKLSKDLDDTQKKLSKLTQEQALFNTKSQQLNTLLQETQDELKKQQQANAQLSKNHTEASTHQGQKLKELQAQLEYNKTTIVKEKQSLQNQNQQLNTQLQQTQDELKKQQQTNAQLSKNHAEILTQQEQRIKELQNQLQHAQQDSAQLQSITAENELIIAQLHQIQEELENYYLDNKQKLVTIEHLQQNLAQKETELNNQSTQLKQSQHELEQLKHSQQKNEADIQALTSENELILEQLHQTQEELERYYLANPHLQEHLSDTQQTLSSASSVVLRLNKALEQYKLQNTQQSSKIELDTQKINQLSLELKQYQQAHTNIDEQLKASHQILTQATTTIIKLRNQVEQKQSHIEQLEQEIHKNHQSISELEQYRQANNFMLEQLKDSQQTFNQARLVITQLQQERASSQNNQQEIKQQLEILDKKHSALQQEKQQLLQQVEQLNAKIQQYDQFNQFIQTHLGSSQQTLNRARHVISRLVTQNH
;
A
#
# COMPACT_ATOMS: atom_id res chain seq x y z
N MET A 1 57.65 -23.13 23.63
CA MET A 1 56.78 -22.29 22.77
C MET A 1 55.37 -22.56 23.24
N ASN A 2 54.63 -21.57 23.70
CA ASN A 2 53.26 -21.80 24.18
C ASN A 2 52.35 -21.87 22.95
N ILE A 3 51.60 -22.95 22.80
CA ILE A 3 50.68 -23.11 21.67
C ILE A 3 49.27 -22.91 22.21
N THR A 4 48.58 -21.89 21.71
CA THR A 4 47.18 -21.64 21.99
C THR A 4 46.36 -21.98 20.75
N LEU A 5 45.28 -22.74 20.93
CA LEU A 5 44.41 -23.18 19.83
C LEU A 5 43.00 -22.64 19.99
N SER A 6 42.37 -22.27 18.89
CA SER A 6 40.97 -21.82 18.86
C SER A 6 40.36 -21.93 17.46
N GLY A 7 39.14 -21.41 17.29
CA GLY A 7 38.43 -21.30 16.00
C GLY A 7 37.40 -22.41 15.72
N LEU A 8 37.44 -23.50 16.49
CA LEU A 8 36.38 -24.52 16.52
C LEU A 8 35.65 -24.48 17.86
N SER A 9 34.44 -25.04 17.88
CA SER A 9 33.78 -25.37 19.15
C SER A 9 34.63 -26.38 19.93
N GLU A 10 34.51 -26.41 21.25
CA GLU A 10 35.25 -27.34 22.12
C GLU A 10 35.00 -28.80 21.68
N GLN A 11 33.74 -29.12 21.39
CA GLN A 11 33.31 -30.43 20.92
C GLN A 11 33.93 -30.79 19.56
N ASP A 12 33.97 -29.84 18.61
CA ASP A 12 34.57 -30.06 17.29
C ASP A 12 36.09 -30.19 17.37
N PHE A 13 36.74 -29.43 18.26
CA PHE A 13 38.15 -29.54 18.53
C PHE A 13 38.49 -30.93 19.08
N HIS A 14 37.76 -31.39 20.11
CA HIS A 14 37.95 -32.74 20.65
C HIS A 14 37.64 -33.83 19.62
N SER A 15 36.65 -33.63 18.75
CA SER A 15 36.34 -34.57 17.67
C SER A 15 37.43 -34.65 16.60
N TYR A 16 38.07 -33.51 16.31
CA TYR A 16 39.17 -33.43 15.34
C TYR A 16 40.49 -33.95 15.94
N TRP A 17 40.78 -33.58 17.19
CA TRP A 17 42.05 -33.88 17.85
C TRP A 17 42.06 -35.22 18.61
N SER A 18 40.88 -35.83 18.80
CA SER A 18 40.59 -37.02 19.65
C SER A 18 41.82 -37.85 20.03
N PRO A 19 42.45 -37.56 21.17
CA PRO A 19 43.64 -38.29 21.60
C PRO A 19 43.23 -39.68 22.05
N THR A 20 43.62 -40.72 21.32
CA THR A 20 43.41 -42.11 21.75
C THR A 20 44.41 -42.59 22.80
N SER A 21 45.35 -41.76 23.26
CA SER A 21 46.25 -42.13 24.36
C SER A 21 46.77 -40.92 25.13
N GLU A 22 47.05 -41.15 26.41
CA GLU A 22 47.49 -40.26 27.49
C GLU A 22 48.78 -39.45 27.22
N SER A 23 48.87 -38.74 26.10
CA SER A 23 50.00 -37.84 25.84
C SER A 23 49.79 -36.52 26.59
N PRO A 24 50.70 -36.11 27.48
CA PRO A 24 50.56 -34.93 28.34
C PRO A 24 50.93 -33.62 27.61
N ILE A 25 50.49 -33.46 26.36
CA ILE A 25 50.72 -32.22 25.64
C ILE A 25 49.63 -31.24 26.06
N ASP A 26 50.00 -30.28 26.93
CA ASP A 26 49.16 -29.15 27.34
C ASP A 26 48.88 -28.22 26.15
N LEU A 27 47.91 -28.61 25.33
CA LEU A 27 47.32 -27.75 24.32
C LEU A 27 46.29 -26.85 25.00
N ASN A 28 46.60 -25.56 25.08
CA ASN A 28 45.70 -24.58 25.66
C ASN A 28 44.64 -24.18 24.63
N TRP A 29 43.55 -24.94 24.57
CA TRP A 29 42.38 -24.57 23.79
C TRP A 29 41.62 -23.43 24.48
N GLN A 30 41.22 -22.43 23.70
CA GLN A 30 40.45 -21.28 24.18
C GLN A 30 39.21 -21.08 23.30
N LYS A 31 38.15 -20.52 23.89
CA LYS A 31 36.99 -20.05 23.13
C LYS A 31 37.42 -18.97 22.12
N SER A 32 36.77 -18.94 20.96
CA SER A 32 37.08 -18.00 19.86
C SER A 32 37.20 -16.54 20.31
N GLU A 33 36.29 -16.08 21.16
CA GLU A 33 36.26 -14.70 21.66
C GLU A 33 37.44 -14.40 22.60
N ASP A 34 37.73 -15.33 23.51
CA ASP A 34 38.84 -15.20 24.47
C ASP A 34 40.18 -15.26 23.74
N PHE A 35 40.31 -16.16 22.76
CA PHE A 35 41.49 -16.25 21.92
C PHE A 35 41.73 -14.93 21.19
N ILE A 36 40.73 -14.37 20.50
CA ILE A 36 40.88 -13.10 19.75
C ILE A 36 41.30 -11.96 20.68
N LYS A 37 40.72 -11.86 21.89
CA LYS A 37 41.07 -10.84 22.89
C LYS A 37 42.48 -11.04 23.45
N ASN A 38 42.81 -12.27 23.84
CA ASN A 38 44.09 -12.58 24.50
C ASN A 38 45.25 -12.54 23.50
N LEU A 39 45.04 -12.95 22.24
CA LEU A 39 46.08 -12.93 21.22
C LEU A 39 46.60 -11.51 20.97
N GLN A 40 45.72 -10.49 21.01
CA GLN A 40 46.11 -9.09 20.92
C GLN A 40 47.05 -8.68 22.05
N GLN A 41 46.72 -9.05 23.29
CA GLN A 41 47.56 -8.79 24.46
C GLN A 41 48.91 -9.55 24.39
N TYR A 42 48.91 -10.78 23.88
CA TYR A 42 50.14 -11.56 23.70
C TYR A 42 51.07 -10.94 22.65
N VAL A 43 50.54 -10.24 21.64
CA VAL A 43 51.35 -9.46 20.68
C VAL A 43 52.10 -8.36 21.41
N GLU A 44 51.40 -7.58 22.23
CA GLU A 44 51.96 -6.44 22.94
C GLU A 44 53.01 -6.87 23.98
N GLN A 45 52.83 -8.04 24.59
CA GLN A 45 53.72 -8.56 25.62
C GLN A 45 54.92 -9.36 25.07
N ASN A 46 55.07 -9.47 23.74
CA ASN A 46 56.20 -10.17 23.08
C ASN A 46 56.45 -11.61 23.55
N GLN A 47 55.44 -12.30 24.07
CA GLN A 47 55.59 -13.67 24.54
C GLN A 47 55.77 -14.63 23.35
N ASN A 48 56.65 -15.63 23.47
CA ASN A 48 56.93 -16.64 22.44
C ASN A 48 55.77 -17.65 22.31
N THR A 49 54.60 -17.13 21.95
CA THR A 49 53.33 -17.83 21.80
C THR A 49 53.02 -17.99 20.31
N LEU A 50 52.65 -19.21 19.92
CA LEU A 50 52.14 -19.56 18.59
C LEU A 50 50.62 -19.70 18.70
N GLY A 51 49.88 -18.82 18.03
CA GLY A 51 48.44 -18.99 17.88
C GLY A 51 48.14 -19.96 16.75
N VAL A 52 47.20 -20.87 16.95
CA VAL A 52 46.68 -21.76 15.91
C VAL A 52 45.17 -21.57 15.83
N TRP A 53 44.70 -21.08 14.69
CA TRP A 53 43.28 -20.92 14.40
C TRP A 53 42.82 -21.99 13.43
N LEU A 54 41.97 -22.86 13.95
CA LEU A 54 41.35 -23.95 13.21
C LEU A 54 39.99 -23.47 12.68
N TYR A 55 39.74 -23.58 11.39
CA TYR A 55 38.43 -23.21 10.82
C TYR A 55 37.87 -24.32 9.94
N ARG A 56 36.54 -24.32 9.84
CA ARG A 56 35.77 -25.11 8.87
C ARG A 56 35.23 -24.23 7.77
N THR A 57 34.90 -24.88 6.67
CA THR A 57 34.22 -24.22 5.57
C THR A 57 32.77 -23.89 5.93
N PRO A 58 32.22 -22.78 5.41
CA PRO A 58 30.95 -22.23 5.87
C PRO A 58 29.72 -23.07 5.49
N TRP A 59 29.80 -23.96 4.49
CA TRP A 59 28.66 -24.82 4.15
C TRP A 59 28.40 -25.93 5.17
N ASN A 60 29.35 -26.26 6.04
CA ASN A 60 29.08 -27.14 7.17
C ASN A 60 28.13 -26.49 8.19
N ILE A 61 28.01 -25.15 8.17
CA ILE A 61 27.06 -24.38 8.98
C ILE A 61 25.66 -24.43 8.37
N LEU A 62 25.56 -24.57 7.05
CA LEU A 62 24.30 -24.64 6.32
C LEU A 62 23.55 -25.98 6.47
N ILE A 63 24.07 -26.92 7.27
CA ILE A 63 23.42 -28.21 7.50
C ILE A 63 22.14 -28.04 8.35
N ASP A 64 22.10 -27.04 9.24
CA ASP A 64 20.89 -26.69 9.99
C ASP A 64 20.30 -25.36 9.48
N PRO A 65 19.22 -25.39 8.68
CA PRO A 65 18.65 -24.19 8.09
C PRO A 65 18.05 -23.22 9.11
N LYS A 66 17.75 -23.66 10.34
CA LYS A 66 17.13 -22.79 11.36
C LYS A 66 18.11 -21.80 11.99
N THR A 67 19.40 -22.15 12.01
CA THR A 67 20.45 -21.35 12.63
C THR A 67 21.48 -20.87 11.62
N ALA A 68 21.31 -21.22 10.34
CA ALA A 68 22.25 -20.96 9.26
C ALA A 68 22.65 -19.49 9.15
N ASP A 69 21.70 -18.55 9.16
CA ASP A 69 22.00 -17.12 8.97
C ASP A 69 22.79 -16.53 10.14
N GLU A 70 22.33 -16.76 11.38
CA GLU A 70 23.00 -16.29 12.59
C GLU A 70 24.40 -16.91 12.73
N ALA A 71 24.52 -18.23 12.50
CA ALA A 71 25.79 -18.93 12.60
C ALA A 71 26.77 -18.52 11.48
N LEU A 72 26.27 -18.18 10.29
CA LEU A 72 27.08 -17.69 9.18
C LEU A 72 27.60 -16.27 9.46
N ASP A 73 26.80 -15.42 10.07
CA ASP A 73 27.22 -14.08 10.50
C ASP A 73 28.28 -14.15 11.59
N VAL A 74 28.10 -15.01 12.59
CA VAL A 74 29.10 -15.26 13.64
C VAL A 74 30.40 -15.79 13.03
N TRP A 75 30.32 -16.76 12.12
CA TRP A 75 31.49 -17.27 11.40
C TRP A 75 32.18 -16.15 10.63
N GLN A 76 31.43 -15.33 9.89
CA GLN A 76 31.98 -14.22 9.11
C GLN A 76 32.74 -13.23 10.01
N GLN A 77 32.16 -12.83 11.14
CA GLN A 77 32.79 -11.90 12.08
C GLN A 77 34.08 -12.48 12.66
N GLN A 78 34.06 -13.74 13.09
CA GLN A 78 35.24 -14.41 13.65
C GLN A 78 36.37 -14.53 12.63
N GLN A 79 36.07 -14.96 11.40
CA GLN A 79 37.10 -15.12 10.37
C GLN A 79 37.66 -13.78 9.89
N GLN A 80 36.85 -12.72 9.83
CA GLN A 80 37.33 -11.36 9.53
C GLN A 80 38.30 -10.86 10.60
N ALA A 81 37.94 -11.00 11.89
CA ALA A 81 38.79 -10.61 13.00
C ALA A 81 40.15 -11.34 12.95
N ILE A 82 40.13 -12.63 12.65
CA ILE A 82 41.34 -13.44 12.58
C ILE A 82 42.22 -13.12 11.38
N LEU A 83 41.66 -12.80 10.22
CA LEU A 83 42.46 -12.31 9.09
C LEU A 83 43.15 -10.98 9.40
N LEU A 84 42.48 -10.09 10.14
CA LEU A 84 43.10 -8.85 10.60
C LEU A 84 44.24 -9.13 11.58
N LEU A 85 44.04 -10.05 12.53
CA LEU A 85 45.09 -10.48 13.46
C LEU A 85 46.26 -11.14 12.73
N ARG A 86 45.99 -11.98 11.73
CA ARG A 86 47.02 -12.64 10.91
C ARG A 86 47.90 -11.62 10.17
N ARG A 87 47.32 -10.52 9.69
CA ARG A 87 48.08 -9.42 9.08
C ARG A 87 49.04 -8.75 10.07
N ALA A 88 48.63 -8.60 11.33
CA ALA A 88 49.47 -8.01 12.38
C ALA A 88 50.54 -8.98 12.90
N LEU A 89 50.19 -10.26 13.05
CA LEU A 89 51.02 -11.29 13.69
C LEU A 89 51.95 -12.05 12.73
N GLY A 90 51.70 -11.99 11.43
CA GLY A 90 52.43 -12.77 10.44
C GLY A 90 52.41 -14.25 10.81
N GLU A 91 53.57 -14.91 10.71
CA GLU A 91 53.75 -16.36 10.92
C GLU A 91 53.43 -16.86 12.34
N ARG A 92 53.27 -15.96 13.32
CA ARG A 92 52.94 -16.30 14.72
C ARG A 92 51.49 -16.74 14.92
N LEU A 93 50.63 -16.62 13.90
CA LEU A 93 49.24 -17.11 13.91
C LEU A 93 49.00 -18.06 12.74
N LEU A 94 49.03 -19.37 12.95
CA LEU A 94 48.73 -20.35 11.88
C LEU A 94 47.22 -20.45 11.66
N LEU A 95 46.78 -20.28 10.41
CA LEU A 95 45.39 -20.55 10.01
C LEU A 95 45.33 -21.92 9.36
N ILE A 96 44.40 -22.77 9.76
CA ILE A 96 44.35 -24.16 9.33
C ILE A 96 42.92 -24.55 9.00
N ASN A 97 42.70 -24.94 7.75
CA ASN A 97 41.46 -25.60 7.35
C ASN A 97 41.53 -27.06 7.80
N ILE A 98 40.70 -27.43 8.76
CA ILE A 98 40.70 -28.80 9.32
C ILE A 98 40.16 -29.86 8.35
N GLU A 99 39.55 -29.45 7.25
CA GLU A 99 39.11 -30.36 6.18
C GLU A 99 40.26 -30.71 5.24
N ALA A 100 41.28 -29.86 5.16
CA ALA A 100 42.43 -30.03 4.26
C ALA A 100 43.68 -30.61 4.94
N VAL A 101 43.74 -30.56 6.27
CA VAL A 101 44.92 -30.94 7.06
C VAL A 101 44.52 -32.03 8.06
N THR A 102 45.28 -33.12 8.09
CA THR A 102 45.05 -34.18 9.09
C THR A 102 45.69 -33.82 10.44
N PRO A 103 45.15 -34.33 11.57
CA PRO A 103 45.76 -34.10 12.89
C PRO A 103 47.24 -34.47 12.96
N ALA A 104 47.65 -35.55 12.28
CA ALA A 104 49.05 -35.98 12.20
C ALA A 104 49.95 -34.95 11.49
N GLN A 105 49.47 -34.35 10.39
CA GLN A 105 50.20 -33.29 9.69
C GLN A 105 50.31 -32.03 10.54
N LEU A 106 49.24 -31.66 11.24
CA LEU A 106 49.25 -30.54 12.18
C LEU A 106 50.22 -30.79 13.33
N ALA A 107 50.17 -31.96 13.96
CA ALA A 107 51.09 -32.34 15.03
C ALA A 107 52.56 -32.25 14.59
N SER A 108 52.88 -32.80 13.41
CA SER A 108 54.21 -32.69 12.82
C SER A 108 54.64 -31.24 12.61
N LYS A 109 53.73 -30.37 12.13
CA LYS A 109 54.00 -28.93 11.96
C LYS A 109 54.25 -28.20 13.28
N LEU A 110 53.60 -28.64 14.35
CA LEU A 110 53.79 -28.10 15.69
C LEU A 110 54.99 -28.71 16.44
N GLY A 111 55.70 -29.67 15.83
CA GLY A 111 56.82 -30.38 16.47
C GLY A 111 56.39 -31.34 17.57
N LEU A 112 55.14 -31.83 17.50
CA LEU A 112 54.58 -32.78 18.45
C LEU A 112 54.79 -34.21 17.90
N GLU A 113 55.59 -35.02 18.58
CA GLU A 113 55.73 -36.44 18.29
C GLU A 113 54.51 -37.19 18.84
N LEU A 114 53.57 -37.55 17.96
CA LEU A 114 52.38 -38.32 18.32
C LEU A 114 52.45 -39.70 17.65
N SER A 115 52.39 -40.76 18.45
CA SER A 115 52.73 -42.12 18.02
C SER A 115 51.61 -42.84 17.26
N VAL A 116 50.34 -42.46 17.43
CA VAL A 116 49.23 -43.07 16.67
C VAL A 116 48.04 -42.11 16.59
N PHE A 117 47.70 -41.62 15.39
CA PHE A 117 46.36 -41.09 15.10
C PHE A 117 45.58 -42.14 14.32
N PRO A 118 44.25 -42.28 14.53
CA PRO A 118 43.42 -42.99 13.59
C PRO A 118 43.59 -42.34 12.22
N THR A 119 44.00 -43.10 11.20
CA THR A 119 44.07 -42.67 9.81
C THR A 119 42.66 -42.46 9.28
N LYS A 120 42.02 -41.40 9.75
CA LYS A 120 40.83 -40.85 9.11
C LYS A 120 41.37 -40.16 7.86
N GLU A 121 41.29 -40.85 6.73
CA GLU A 121 41.59 -40.21 5.45
C GLU A 121 40.77 -38.93 5.36
N PRO A 122 41.36 -37.80 4.89
CA PRO A 122 40.62 -36.57 4.70
C PRO A 122 39.40 -36.90 3.87
N ASN A 123 38.23 -36.74 4.49
CA ASN A 123 36.94 -37.25 4.01
C ASN A 123 36.84 -36.94 2.51
N THR A 124 37.04 -37.96 1.67
CA THR A 124 37.12 -37.77 0.23
C THR A 124 35.83 -37.12 -0.20
N SER A 125 35.98 -35.92 -0.78
CA SER A 125 34.92 -34.94 -1.03
C SER A 125 33.58 -35.61 -1.31
N ASN A 126 32.71 -35.62 -0.30
CA ASN A 126 31.33 -36.08 -0.49
C ASN A 126 30.75 -35.21 -1.61
N GLU A 127 30.20 -35.80 -2.66
CA GLU A 127 29.65 -35.06 -3.81
C GLU A 127 28.68 -33.95 -3.37
N TYR A 128 28.03 -34.16 -2.22
CA TYR A 128 27.22 -33.19 -1.50
C TYR A 128 27.98 -31.90 -1.09
N GLN A 129 29.20 -32.01 -0.57
CA GLN A 129 30.02 -30.85 -0.19
C GLN A 129 30.48 -30.05 -1.42
N VAL A 130 30.76 -30.70 -2.55
CA VAL A 130 31.07 -30.02 -3.81
C VAL A 130 29.88 -29.21 -4.31
N LEU A 131 28.68 -29.79 -4.24
CA LEU A 131 27.42 -29.13 -4.58
C LEU A 131 27.13 -27.94 -3.65
N LEU A 132 27.29 -28.13 -2.34
CA LEU A 132 27.10 -27.05 -1.36
C LEU A 132 28.11 -25.92 -1.55
N ALA A 133 29.39 -26.21 -1.80
CA ALA A 133 30.40 -25.20 -2.07
C ALA A 133 30.07 -24.39 -3.34
N ALA A 134 29.56 -25.06 -4.38
CA ALA A 134 29.13 -24.40 -5.61
C ALA A 134 27.89 -23.53 -5.41
N LEU A 135 26.87 -24.02 -4.69
CA LEU A 135 25.71 -23.24 -4.29
C LEU A 135 26.15 -22.00 -3.49
N PHE A 136 27.00 -22.20 -2.49
CA PHE A 136 27.53 -21.14 -1.62
C PHE A 136 28.29 -20.06 -2.38
N ARG A 137 29.07 -20.43 -3.39
CA ARG A 137 29.77 -19.49 -4.28
C ARG A 137 28.81 -18.53 -4.98
N HIS A 138 27.59 -18.98 -5.30
CA HIS A 138 26.58 -18.16 -5.97
C HIS A 138 25.72 -17.36 -4.99
N THR A 139 25.32 -17.96 -3.87
CA THR A 139 24.39 -17.34 -2.91
C THR A 139 25.07 -16.38 -1.93
N ALA A 140 26.33 -16.64 -1.54
CA ALA A 140 27.01 -15.93 -0.46
C ALA A 140 28.36 -15.32 -0.90
N LYS A 141 28.32 -14.40 -1.88
CA LYS A 141 29.54 -13.82 -2.51
C LYS A 141 30.53 -13.17 -1.52
N LYS A 142 30.03 -12.50 -0.47
CA LYS A 142 30.87 -11.84 0.54
C LYS A 142 31.65 -12.86 1.36
N GLN A 143 30.96 -13.90 1.84
CA GLN A 143 31.50 -15.00 2.61
C GLN A 143 32.45 -15.86 1.78
N TRP A 144 32.14 -16.04 0.49
CA TRP A 144 33.05 -16.71 -0.46
C TRP A 144 34.37 -15.96 -0.64
N THR A 145 34.32 -14.63 -0.76
CA THR A 145 35.53 -13.80 -0.85
C THR A 145 36.35 -13.89 0.44
N LEU A 146 35.68 -13.90 1.59
CA LEU A 146 36.32 -14.09 2.89
C LEU A 146 37.02 -15.46 2.99
N LEU A 147 36.34 -16.53 2.59
CA LEU A 147 36.90 -17.88 2.54
C LEU A 147 38.13 -17.95 1.64
N LYS A 148 38.09 -17.35 0.46
CA LYS A 148 39.25 -17.27 -0.44
C LYS A 148 40.46 -16.62 0.23
N ASN A 149 40.24 -15.55 0.99
CA ASN A 149 41.30 -14.86 1.71
C ASN A 149 41.85 -15.71 2.88
N LEU A 150 40.99 -16.47 3.57
CA LEU A 150 41.41 -17.45 4.58
C LEU A 150 42.27 -18.54 3.96
N GLU A 151 41.80 -19.18 2.89
CA GLU A 151 42.53 -20.26 2.20
C GLU A 151 43.86 -19.77 1.62
N ALA A 152 43.90 -18.55 1.07
CA ALA A 152 45.15 -17.97 0.59
C ALA A 152 46.17 -17.71 1.73
N SER A 153 45.68 -17.58 2.96
CA SER A 153 46.48 -17.31 4.18
C SER A 153 46.70 -18.55 5.05
N SER A 154 46.07 -19.67 4.72
CA SER A 154 46.11 -20.92 5.48
C SER A 154 47.40 -21.70 5.21
N TRP A 155 47.84 -22.45 6.22
CA TRP A 155 48.98 -23.32 6.10
C TRP A 155 48.54 -24.68 5.53
N THR A 156 49.27 -25.14 4.51
CA THR A 156 49.09 -26.48 3.92
C THR A 156 50.42 -27.26 3.95
N PRO A 157 50.40 -28.59 4.18
CA PRO A 157 51.61 -29.41 4.31
C PRO A 157 52.52 -29.37 3.08
N ASN A 158 51.93 -29.30 1.88
CA ASN A 158 52.66 -29.44 0.61
C ASN A 158 53.16 -28.12 0.01
N LYS A 159 52.99 -26.96 0.69
CA LYS A 159 53.28 -25.61 0.16
C LYS A 159 52.62 -25.28 -1.18
N GLN A 160 51.77 -26.15 -1.71
CA GLN A 160 50.94 -25.84 -2.86
C GLN A 160 49.95 -24.78 -2.38
N LYS A 161 50.10 -23.55 -2.89
CA LYS A 161 49.04 -22.55 -2.76
C LYS A 161 47.76 -23.24 -3.20
N PRO A 162 46.67 -23.18 -2.41
CA PRO A 162 45.42 -23.78 -2.82
C PRO A 162 45.02 -23.18 -4.17
N GLN A 163 45.24 -23.93 -5.25
CA GLN A 163 44.66 -23.60 -6.54
C GLN A 163 43.17 -23.83 -6.37
N GLU A 164 42.32 -22.94 -6.91
CA GLU A 164 40.86 -23.05 -6.79
C GLU A 164 40.34 -24.46 -7.15
N ASN A 165 41.06 -25.16 -8.03
CA ASN A 165 40.75 -26.50 -8.52
C ASN A 165 41.12 -27.65 -7.57
N ASN A 166 42.03 -27.45 -6.61
CA ASN A 166 42.49 -28.50 -5.70
C ASN A 166 41.63 -28.63 -4.44
N ILE A 167 40.92 -27.57 -4.04
CA ILE A 167 40.03 -27.64 -2.87
C ILE A 167 38.64 -28.13 -3.29
N TYR A 168 38.20 -27.82 -4.51
CA TYR A 168 36.90 -28.23 -5.03
C TYR A 168 37.07 -28.81 -6.43
N PRO A 169 37.01 -30.15 -6.61
CA PRO A 169 37.11 -30.73 -7.93
C PRO A 169 36.03 -30.13 -8.84
N PRO A 170 36.34 -29.86 -10.13
CA PRO A 170 35.36 -29.34 -11.06
C PRO A 170 34.14 -30.26 -11.07
N LEU A 171 32.96 -29.69 -10.81
CA LEU A 171 31.69 -30.41 -10.87
C LEU A 171 31.63 -31.20 -12.17
N SER A 172 31.35 -32.50 -12.08
CA SER A 172 30.96 -33.27 -13.26
C SER A 172 29.79 -32.55 -13.94
N LYS A 173 29.71 -32.60 -15.28
CA LYS A 173 28.63 -31.93 -16.04
C LYS A 173 27.23 -32.27 -15.51
N THR A 174 27.05 -33.48 -15.00
CA THR A 174 25.82 -33.97 -14.36
C THR A 174 25.51 -33.21 -13.07
N ASN A 175 26.49 -33.03 -12.18
CA ASN A 175 26.31 -32.34 -10.91
C ASN A 175 26.15 -30.82 -11.09
N LEU A 176 26.76 -30.25 -12.14
CA LEU A 176 26.58 -28.85 -12.55
C LEU A 176 25.14 -28.57 -12.97
N PHE A 177 24.48 -29.51 -13.65
CA PHE A 177 23.08 -29.40 -14.06
C PHE A 177 22.13 -29.48 -12.85
N THR A 178 22.40 -30.39 -11.91
CA THR A 178 21.64 -30.52 -10.66
C THR A 178 21.80 -29.30 -9.77
N ALA A 179 23.02 -28.78 -9.63
CA ALA A 179 23.31 -27.56 -8.88
C ALA A 179 22.65 -26.33 -9.52
N ALA A 180 22.76 -26.17 -10.84
CA ALA A 180 22.14 -25.07 -11.57
C ALA A 180 20.62 -25.11 -11.48
N LYS A 181 20.02 -26.30 -11.56
CA LYS A 181 18.57 -26.49 -11.35
C LYS A 181 18.15 -26.13 -9.93
N LEU A 182 18.91 -26.54 -8.91
CA LEU A 182 18.66 -26.16 -7.52
C LEU A 182 18.81 -24.66 -7.28
N VAL A 183 19.83 -24.00 -7.85
CA VAL A 183 20.01 -22.53 -7.79
C VAL A 183 18.84 -21.81 -8.46
N GLN A 184 18.38 -22.31 -9.61
CA GLN A 184 17.26 -21.72 -10.34
C GLN A 184 15.95 -21.89 -9.57
N GLU A 185 15.69 -23.08 -9.01
CA GLU A 185 14.50 -23.39 -8.24
C GLU A 185 14.48 -22.61 -6.90
N THR A 186 15.62 -22.50 -6.20
CA THR A 186 15.72 -21.69 -4.98
C THR A 186 15.61 -20.19 -5.25
N GLY A 187 16.20 -19.69 -6.35
CA GLY A 187 16.03 -18.30 -6.79
C GLY A 187 14.57 -17.97 -7.13
N GLN A 188 13.85 -18.88 -7.78
CA GLN A 188 12.42 -18.74 -8.06
C GLN A 188 11.57 -18.82 -6.79
N LEU A 189 11.91 -19.70 -5.83
CA LEU A 189 11.22 -19.80 -4.55
C LEU A 189 11.30 -18.51 -3.72
N VAL A 190 12.48 -17.86 -3.66
CA VAL A 190 12.64 -16.58 -2.95
C VAL A 190 11.82 -15.46 -3.58
N ILE A 191 11.71 -15.45 -4.92
CA ILE A 191 10.86 -14.49 -5.63
C ILE A 191 9.38 -14.77 -5.35
N LEU A 192 8.98 -16.05 -5.36
CA LEU A 192 7.62 -16.48 -5.07
C LEU A 192 7.22 -16.23 -3.61
N GLU A 193 8.10 -16.43 -2.64
CA GLU A 193 7.85 -16.12 -1.23
C GLU A 193 7.67 -14.60 -1.01
N ASN A 194 8.50 -13.78 -1.65
CA ASN A 194 8.32 -12.32 -1.59
C ASN A 194 6.99 -11.88 -2.23
N GLN A 195 6.62 -12.48 -3.37
CA GLN A 195 5.32 -12.21 -4.02
C GLN A 195 4.15 -12.69 -3.16
N LEU A 196 4.25 -13.87 -2.53
CA LEU A 196 3.24 -14.40 -1.63
C LEU A 196 3.06 -13.50 -0.41
N THR A 197 4.16 -13.02 0.17
CA THR A 197 4.13 -12.10 1.33
C THR A 197 3.49 -10.76 0.94
N GLN A 198 3.79 -10.23 -0.25
CA GLN A 198 3.14 -9.02 -0.77
C GLN A 198 1.64 -9.24 -1.04
N LEU A 199 1.26 -10.40 -1.58
CA LEU A 199 -0.14 -10.74 -1.82
C LEU A 199 -0.90 -10.93 -0.50
N GLN A 200 -0.31 -11.55 0.51
CA GLN A 200 -0.89 -11.69 1.84
C GLN A 200 -1.10 -10.32 2.49
N LYS A 201 -0.13 -9.41 2.39
CA LYS A 201 -0.26 -8.03 2.87
C LYS A 201 -1.39 -7.27 2.15
N LYS A 202 -1.46 -7.38 0.82
CA LYS A 202 -2.55 -6.77 0.04
C LYS A 202 -3.91 -7.39 0.38
N HIS A 203 -3.96 -8.68 0.67
CA HIS A 203 -5.18 -9.35 1.08
C HIS A 203 -5.68 -8.83 2.43
N SER A 204 -4.80 -8.66 3.42
CA SER A 204 -5.19 -8.07 4.71
C SER A 204 -5.65 -6.62 4.56
N GLU A 205 -5.01 -5.82 3.69
CA GLU A 205 -5.46 -4.45 3.40
C GLU A 205 -6.87 -4.42 2.77
N VAL A 206 -7.19 -5.37 1.90
CA VAL A 206 -8.53 -5.50 1.30
C VAL A 206 -9.57 -5.92 2.34
N GLU A 207 -9.24 -6.84 3.25
CA GLU A 207 -10.13 -7.24 4.34
C GLU A 207 -10.44 -6.07 5.29
N ASP A 208 -9.43 -5.27 5.64
CA ASP A 208 -9.60 -4.07 6.45
C ASP A 208 -10.51 -3.03 5.77
N ILE A 209 -10.31 -2.79 4.47
CA ILE A 209 -11.16 -1.89 3.67
C ILE A 209 -12.60 -2.41 3.61
N GLN A 210 -12.81 -3.71 3.40
CA GLN A 210 -14.14 -4.32 3.39
C GLN A 210 -14.84 -4.20 4.75
N LEU A 211 -14.10 -4.39 5.84
CA LEU A 211 -14.62 -4.20 7.20
C LEU A 211 -15.01 -2.74 7.46
N GLN A 212 -14.20 -1.79 6.98
CA GLN A 212 -14.48 -0.36 7.09
C GLN A 212 -15.73 0.03 6.28
N TYR A 213 -15.87 -0.49 5.06
CA TYR A 213 -17.04 -0.29 4.21
C TYR A 213 -18.31 -0.88 4.83
N ALA A 214 -18.23 -2.08 5.42
CA ALA A 214 -19.35 -2.69 6.14
C ALA A 214 -19.81 -1.84 7.34
N LYS A 215 -18.86 -1.29 8.11
CA LYS A 215 -19.15 -0.36 9.22
C LYS A 215 -19.83 0.93 8.74
N GLN A 216 -19.32 1.56 7.67
CA GLN A 216 -19.95 2.75 7.09
C GLN A 216 -21.37 2.47 6.58
N LYS A 217 -21.57 1.32 5.91
CA LYS A 217 -22.89 0.92 5.42
C LYS A 217 -23.88 0.71 6.56
N GLN A 218 -23.42 0.14 7.69
CA GLN A 218 -24.24 0.00 8.89
C GLN A 218 -24.62 1.37 9.48
N GLN A 219 -23.65 2.29 9.61
CA GLN A 219 -23.90 3.65 10.09
C GLN A 219 -24.87 4.43 9.19
N LEU A 220 -24.78 4.28 7.87
CA LEU A 220 -25.72 4.86 6.90
C LEU A 220 -27.13 4.29 7.05
N SER A 221 -27.25 3.00 7.32
CA SER A 221 -28.53 2.35 7.62
C SER A 221 -29.16 2.88 8.92
N GLU A 222 -28.36 3.00 9.98
CA GLU A 222 -28.81 3.51 11.28
C GLU A 222 -29.24 4.98 11.21
N THR A 223 -28.48 5.82 10.51
CA THR A 223 -28.82 7.23 10.28
C THR A 223 -30.05 7.39 9.38
N SER A 224 -30.21 6.56 8.35
CA SER A 224 -31.43 6.50 7.55
C SER A 224 -32.66 6.16 8.39
N LEU A 225 -32.56 5.18 9.29
CA LEU A 225 -33.64 4.78 10.18
C LEU A 225 -34.01 5.91 11.16
N ALA A 226 -33.01 6.59 11.72
CA ALA A 226 -33.20 7.73 12.61
C ALA A 226 -33.90 8.90 11.91
N LEU A 227 -33.49 9.21 10.66
CA LEU A 227 -34.12 10.26 9.85
C LEU A 227 -35.59 9.95 9.55
N GLU A 228 -35.91 8.68 9.30
CA GLU A 228 -37.29 8.27 9.01
C GLU A 228 -38.18 8.31 10.28
N GLN A 229 -37.62 7.95 11.44
CA GLN A 229 -38.29 8.16 12.74
C GLN A 229 -38.52 9.65 13.02
N GLU A 230 -37.56 10.51 12.68
CA GLU A 230 -37.69 11.95 12.84
C GLU A 230 -38.79 12.53 11.95
N LYS A 231 -38.93 12.07 10.69
CA LYS A 231 -40.05 12.45 9.81
C LYS A 231 -41.40 12.05 10.39
N VAL A 232 -41.51 10.86 10.98
CA VAL A 232 -42.75 10.39 11.61
C VAL A 232 -43.09 11.25 12.83
N ILE A 233 -42.10 11.58 13.66
CA ILE A 233 -42.27 12.47 14.83
C ILE A 233 -42.65 13.88 14.37
N SER A 234 -42.03 14.41 13.32
CA SER A 234 -42.32 15.74 12.77
C SER A 234 -43.74 15.83 12.19
N LYS A 235 -44.21 14.77 11.49
CA LYS A 235 -45.61 14.67 11.04
C LYS A 235 -46.59 14.63 12.21
N LYS A 236 -46.27 13.91 13.28
CA LYS A 236 -47.11 13.83 14.49
C LYS A 236 -47.18 15.19 15.21
N LEU A 237 -46.05 15.85 15.40
CA LEU A 237 -45.96 17.20 15.97
C LEU A 237 -46.70 18.24 15.13
N SER A 238 -46.61 18.17 13.79
CA SER A 238 -47.36 19.07 12.90
C SER A 238 -48.86 18.89 13.05
N LYS A 239 -49.33 17.64 13.18
CA LYS A 239 -50.75 17.35 13.40
C LYS A 239 -51.22 17.82 14.77
N ASP A 240 -50.43 17.57 15.81
CA ASP A 240 -50.73 18.03 17.18
C ASP A 240 -50.76 19.56 17.26
N LEU A 241 -49.90 20.25 16.49
CA LEU A 241 -49.88 21.71 16.35
C LEU A 241 -51.17 22.21 15.66
N ASP A 242 -51.57 21.62 14.55
CA ASP A 242 -52.82 21.99 13.87
C ASP A 242 -54.05 21.77 14.76
N ASP A 243 -54.09 20.67 15.52
CA ASP A 243 -55.19 20.36 16.44
C ASP A 243 -55.21 21.33 17.64
N THR A 244 -54.05 21.75 18.14
CA THR A 244 -53.98 22.80 19.17
C THR A 244 -54.38 24.16 18.63
N GLN A 245 -54.02 24.50 17.39
CA GLN A 245 -54.40 25.77 16.76
C GLN A 245 -55.91 25.84 16.46
N LYS A 246 -56.52 24.70 16.10
CA LYS A 246 -58.00 24.55 16.03
C LYS A 246 -58.68 24.69 17.38
N LYS A 247 -58.12 24.11 18.46
CA LYS A 247 -58.65 24.31 19.81
C LYS A 247 -58.54 25.76 20.27
N LEU A 248 -57.41 26.41 19.97
CA LEU A 248 -57.16 27.80 20.33
C LEU A 248 -58.18 28.73 19.65
N SER A 249 -58.38 28.57 18.34
CA SER A 249 -59.36 29.37 17.58
C SER A 249 -60.80 29.17 18.07
N LYS A 250 -61.16 27.95 18.49
CA LYS A 250 -62.47 27.67 19.11
C LYS A 250 -62.63 28.35 20.47
N LEU A 251 -61.59 28.32 21.31
CA LEU A 251 -61.55 29.03 22.60
C LEU A 251 -61.64 30.54 22.41
N THR A 252 -60.96 31.10 21.40
CA THR A 252 -61.06 32.53 21.06
C THR A 252 -62.47 32.92 20.62
N GLN A 253 -63.15 32.07 19.84
CA GLN A 253 -64.56 32.27 19.49
C GLN A 253 -65.48 32.20 20.71
N GLU A 254 -65.29 31.22 21.59
CA GLU A 254 -66.08 31.10 22.82
C GLU A 254 -65.88 32.30 23.75
N GLN A 255 -64.65 32.82 23.84
CA GLN A 255 -64.33 34.00 24.63
C GLN A 255 -64.90 35.29 24.02
N ALA A 256 -64.91 35.42 22.69
CA ALA A 256 -65.61 36.51 22.00
C ALA A 256 -67.12 36.47 22.30
N LEU A 257 -67.73 35.28 22.25
CA LEU A 257 -69.16 35.07 22.50
C LEU A 257 -69.52 35.33 23.98
N PHE A 258 -68.64 34.97 24.90
CA PHE A 258 -68.75 35.31 26.32
C PHE A 258 -68.69 36.83 26.54
N ASN A 259 -67.76 37.52 25.89
CA ASN A 259 -67.65 38.97 25.97
C ASN A 259 -68.90 39.67 25.42
N THR A 260 -69.48 39.17 24.32
CA THR A 260 -70.75 39.69 23.78
C THR A 260 -71.91 39.47 24.75
N LYS A 261 -72.03 38.28 25.34
CA LYS A 261 -73.06 38.00 26.36
C LYS A 261 -72.90 38.84 27.61
N SER A 262 -71.66 39.08 28.06
CA SER A 262 -71.37 39.96 29.19
C SER A 262 -71.77 41.41 28.89
N GLN A 263 -71.50 41.90 27.67
CA GLN A 263 -71.98 43.22 27.23
C GLN A 263 -73.51 43.31 27.17
N GLN A 264 -74.18 42.28 26.65
CA GLN A 264 -75.65 42.21 26.64
C GLN A 264 -76.23 42.20 28.05
N LEU A 265 -75.64 41.43 28.98
CA LEU A 265 -76.07 41.36 30.37
C LEU A 265 -75.90 42.72 31.07
N ASN A 266 -74.79 43.41 30.85
CA ASN A 266 -74.58 44.76 31.38
C ASN A 266 -75.58 45.77 30.82
N THR A 267 -75.98 45.63 29.55
CA THR A 267 -77.01 46.48 28.93
C THR A 267 -78.37 46.24 29.58
N LEU A 268 -78.74 44.97 29.79
CA LEU A 268 -79.97 44.58 30.47
C LEU A 268 -80.01 45.03 31.94
N LEU A 269 -78.86 44.96 32.62
CA LEU A 269 -78.71 45.45 34.00
C LEU A 269 -78.89 46.97 34.07
N GLN A 270 -78.41 47.70 33.07
CA GLN A 270 -78.58 49.15 32.98
C GLN A 270 -80.05 49.52 32.71
N GLU A 271 -80.71 48.82 31.77
CA GLU A 271 -82.13 49.03 31.47
C GLU A 271 -83.01 48.77 32.69
N THR A 272 -82.77 47.67 33.42
CA THR A 272 -83.51 47.35 34.65
C THR A 272 -83.25 48.34 35.78
N GLN A 273 -82.03 48.89 35.90
CA GLN A 273 -81.74 49.98 36.85
C GLN A 273 -82.45 51.28 36.49
N ASP A 274 -82.54 51.62 35.21
CA ASP A 274 -83.23 52.82 34.75
C ASP A 274 -84.76 52.69 34.89
N GLU A 275 -85.29 51.47 34.73
CA GLU A 275 -86.70 51.16 34.96
C GLU A 275 -87.07 51.15 36.45
N LEU A 276 -86.17 50.67 37.32
CA LEU A 276 -86.31 50.77 38.77
C LEU A 276 -86.29 52.24 39.25
N LYS A 277 -85.46 53.09 38.65
CA LYS A 277 -85.44 54.54 38.93
C LYS A 277 -86.75 55.22 38.50
N LYS A 278 -87.33 54.84 37.36
CA LYS A 278 -88.65 55.32 36.92
C LYS A 278 -89.77 54.88 37.88
N GLN A 279 -89.73 53.66 38.38
CA GLN A 279 -90.68 53.15 39.38
C GLN A 279 -90.54 53.86 40.74
N GLN A 280 -89.32 54.14 41.17
CA GLN A 280 -89.06 54.90 42.40
C GLN A 280 -89.51 56.36 42.29
N GLN A 281 -89.41 56.97 41.11
CA GLN A 281 -89.93 58.32 40.85
C GLN A 281 -91.47 58.36 40.77
N ALA A 282 -92.11 57.31 40.23
CA ALA A 282 -93.58 57.18 40.22
C ALA A 282 -94.16 56.99 41.65
N ASN A 283 -93.47 56.24 42.52
CA ASN A 283 -93.89 56.06 43.92
C ASN A 283 -93.63 57.30 44.79
N ALA A 284 -92.69 58.18 44.42
CA ALA A 284 -92.46 59.46 45.10
C ALA A 284 -93.55 60.52 44.80
N GLN A 285 -94.28 60.38 43.68
CA GLN A 285 -95.38 61.28 43.29
C GLN A 285 -96.76 60.88 43.84
N LEU A 286 -96.92 59.65 44.34
CA LEU A 286 -98.15 59.20 45.02
C LEU A 286 -98.19 59.52 46.53
N SER A 287 -97.12 60.06 47.11
CA SER A 287 -96.99 60.36 48.54
C SER A 287 -97.36 61.81 48.93
N LYS A 288 -97.83 62.64 47.98
CA LYS A 288 -97.99 64.10 48.20
C LYS A 288 -99.40 64.66 47.98
N ASN A 289 -100.45 63.84 48.08
CA ASN A 289 -101.84 64.32 48.15
C ASN A 289 -102.72 63.35 48.95
N HIS A 290 -102.88 63.58 50.26
CA HIS A 290 -104.19 63.61 50.95
C HIS A 290 -104.05 63.69 52.47
N THR A 291 -104.30 64.87 53.02
CA THR A 291 -104.83 65.04 54.38
C THR A 291 -105.76 66.25 54.41
N GLU A 292 -106.94 66.03 55.01
CA GLU A 292 -107.94 66.99 55.52
C GLU A 292 -109.15 67.37 54.64
N ALA A 293 -110.25 66.64 54.83
CA ALA A 293 -111.58 67.23 55.07
C ALA A 293 -112.50 66.19 55.75
N SER A 294 -112.61 66.29 57.07
CA SER A 294 -113.65 65.69 57.93
C SER A 294 -114.96 66.44 57.64
N THR A 295 -116.08 65.84 57.23
CA THR A 295 -117.09 65.23 58.09
C THR A 295 -118.30 64.87 57.21
N HIS A 296 -118.65 63.59 57.08
CA HIS A 296 -120.03 63.07 56.89
C HIS A 296 -120.01 61.59 57.27
N GLN A 297 -120.16 61.38 58.57
CA GLN A 297 -119.88 60.16 59.32
C GLN A 297 -121.16 59.33 59.49
N GLY A 298 -121.12 58.08 59.04
CA GLY A 298 -122.15 57.09 59.39
C GLY A 298 -122.06 55.76 58.63
N GLN A 299 -121.77 55.78 57.33
CA GLN A 299 -121.85 54.56 56.50
C GLN A 299 -120.55 54.17 55.77
N LYS A 300 -119.53 55.03 55.75
CA LYS A 300 -118.25 54.79 55.04
C LYS A 300 -117.19 54.00 55.84
N LEU A 301 -117.48 53.68 57.11
CA LEU A 301 -116.52 53.05 58.04
C LEU A 301 -116.40 51.53 57.86
N LYS A 302 -117.40 50.88 57.26
CA LYS A 302 -117.34 49.44 56.91
C LYS A 302 -116.59 49.18 55.59
N GLU A 303 -116.59 50.15 54.69
CA GLU A 303 -115.92 50.03 53.38
C GLU A 303 -114.42 50.33 53.47
N LEU A 304 -114.01 51.25 54.36
CA LEU A 304 -112.60 51.52 54.65
C LEU A 304 -111.91 50.35 55.38
N GLN A 305 -112.64 49.61 56.24
CA GLN A 305 -112.10 48.40 56.87
C GLN A 305 -111.88 47.26 55.87
N ALA A 306 -112.74 47.14 54.85
CA ALA A 306 -112.54 46.18 53.75
C ALA A 306 -111.35 46.57 52.85
N GLN A 307 -111.15 47.86 52.58
CA GLN A 307 -109.98 48.35 51.82
C GLN A 307 -108.66 48.23 52.60
N LEU A 308 -108.68 48.35 53.93
CA LEU A 308 -107.49 48.14 54.77
C LEU A 308 -107.07 46.67 54.83
N GLU A 309 -108.02 45.73 54.90
CA GLU A 309 -107.72 44.28 54.82
C GLU A 309 -107.24 43.87 53.42
N TYR A 310 -107.81 44.45 52.37
CA TYR A 310 -107.33 44.26 50.99
C TYR A 310 -105.91 44.82 50.79
N ASN A 311 -105.61 46.00 51.32
CA ASN A 311 -104.27 46.57 51.22
C ASN A 311 -103.25 45.82 52.08
N LYS A 312 -103.64 45.32 53.27
CA LYS A 312 -102.78 44.44 54.07
C LYS A 312 -102.43 43.15 53.33
N THR A 313 -103.40 42.48 52.73
CA THR A 313 -103.16 41.24 51.98
C THR A 313 -102.33 41.48 50.72
N THR A 314 -102.48 42.64 50.08
CA THR A 314 -101.67 43.04 48.92
C THR A 314 -100.22 43.34 49.32
N ILE A 315 -99.99 44.09 50.41
CA ILE A 315 -98.66 44.38 50.94
C ILE A 315 -97.95 43.11 51.43
N VAL A 316 -98.68 42.16 52.03
CA VAL A 316 -98.12 40.87 52.44
C VAL A 316 -97.70 40.05 51.21
N LYS A 317 -98.50 40.04 50.13
CA LYS A 317 -98.13 39.37 48.87
C LYS A 317 -96.93 40.02 48.20
N GLU A 318 -96.84 41.35 48.17
CA GLU A 318 -95.67 42.07 47.65
C GLU A 318 -94.42 41.82 48.49
N LYS A 319 -94.54 41.83 49.83
CA LYS A 319 -93.43 41.51 50.73
C LYS A 319 -92.94 40.08 50.52
N GLN A 320 -93.86 39.12 50.35
CA GLN A 320 -93.53 37.73 50.03
C GLN A 320 -92.85 37.62 48.66
N SER A 321 -93.33 38.36 47.65
CA SER A 321 -92.75 38.41 46.31
C SER A 321 -91.32 38.98 46.34
N LEU A 322 -91.11 40.10 47.03
CA LEU A 322 -89.80 40.72 47.20
C LEU A 322 -88.85 39.85 48.02
N GLN A 323 -89.37 39.10 49.00
CA GLN A 323 -88.58 38.14 49.77
C GLN A 323 -88.14 36.97 48.89
N ASN A 324 -89.02 36.43 48.04
CA ASN A 324 -88.68 35.39 47.07
C ASN A 324 -87.68 35.91 46.02
N GLN A 325 -87.84 37.15 45.56
CA GLN A 325 -86.93 37.78 44.61
C GLN A 325 -85.55 38.01 45.23
N ASN A 326 -85.46 38.44 46.48
CA ASN A 326 -84.19 38.56 47.20
C ASN A 326 -83.53 37.19 47.45
N GLN A 327 -84.31 36.15 47.74
CA GLN A 327 -83.78 34.79 47.84
C GLN A 327 -83.22 34.30 46.48
N GLN A 328 -83.94 34.54 45.38
CA GLN A 328 -83.46 34.22 44.04
C GLN A 328 -82.19 35.00 43.69
N LEU A 329 -82.14 36.30 44.00
CA LEU A 329 -80.98 37.15 43.75
C LEU A 329 -79.76 36.66 44.54
N ASN A 330 -79.92 36.34 45.83
CA ASN A 330 -78.85 35.78 46.64
C ASN A 330 -78.36 34.42 46.10
N THR A 331 -79.26 33.60 45.57
CA THR A 331 -78.88 32.32 44.97
C THR A 331 -78.08 32.52 43.68
N GLN A 332 -78.47 33.49 42.83
CA GLN A 332 -77.72 33.87 41.63
C GLN A 332 -76.36 34.49 41.96
N LEU A 333 -76.30 35.31 43.01
CA LEU A 333 -75.06 35.94 43.47
C LEU A 333 -74.08 34.87 43.98
N GLN A 334 -74.57 33.87 44.73
CA GLN A 334 -73.77 32.74 45.16
C GLN A 334 -73.26 31.90 43.97
N GLN A 335 -74.13 31.60 43.00
CA GLN A 335 -73.75 30.85 41.78
C GLN A 335 -72.67 31.56 40.96
N THR A 336 -72.82 32.87 40.75
CA THR A 336 -71.81 33.67 40.04
C THR A 336 -70.51 33.78 40.82
N GLN A 337 -70.55 33.82 42.16
CA GLN A 337 -69.35 33.80 43.00
C GLN A 337 -68.60 32.46 42.90
N ASP A 338 -69.33 31.35 42.86
CA ASP A 338 -68.75 30.01 42.71
C ASP A 338 -68.22 29.78 41.29
N GLU A 339 -68.90 30.27 40.26
CA GLU A 339 -68.40 30.27 38.88
C GLU A 339 -67.12 31.10 38.72
N LEU A 340 -67.06 32.29 39.35
CA LEU A 340 -65.87 33.14 39.32
C LEU A 340 -64.67 32.45 39.99
N LYS A 341 -64.89 31.82 41.16
CA LYS A 341 -63.85 31.01 41.82
C LYS A 341 -63.37 29.87 40.95
N LYS A 342 -64.29 29.17 40.29
CA LYS A 342 -63.95 28.08 39.37
C LYS A 342 -63.14 28.59 38.17
N GLN A 343 -63.51 29.74 37.61
CA GLN A 343 -62.79 30.36 36.50
C GLN A 343 -61.39 30.82 36.91
N GLN A 344 -61.23 31.39 38.11
CA GLN A 344 -59.93 31.75 38.68
C GLN A 344 -59.02 30.53 38.87
N GLN A 345 -59.55 29.42 39.39
CA GLN A 345 -58.81 28.16 39.50
C GLN A 345 -58.40 27.62 38.13
N THR A 346 -59.28 27.72 37.13
CA THR A 346 -58.99 27.26 35.77
C THR A 346 -57.89 28.10 35.13
N ASN A 347 -57.90 29.42 35.33
CA ASN A 347 -56.86 30.33 34.86
C ASN A 347 -55.52 30.12 35.56
N ALA A 348 -55.52 29.86 36.87
CA ALA A 348 -54.31 29.51 37.61
C ALA A 348 -53.68 28.20 37.06
N GLN A 349 -54.52 27.20 36.76
CA GLN A 349 -54.06 25.95 36.17
C GLN A 349 -53.52 26.14 34.73
N LEU A 350 -54.20 26.94 33.91
CA LEU A 350 -53.74 27.27 32.55
C LEU A 350 -52.41 28.04 32.57
N SER A 351 -52.24 28.98 33.50
CA SER A 351 -50.99 29.71 33.70
C SER A 351 -49.85 28.76 34.07
N LYS A 352 -50.10 27.82 34.99
CA LYS A 352 -49.13 26.79 35.36
C LYS A 352 -48.73 25.91 34.17
N ASN A 353 -49.71 25.43 33.40
CA ASN A 353 -49.45 24.63 32.20
C ASN A 353 -48.66 25.43 31.15
N HIS A 354 -48.96 26.72 30.98
CA HIS A 354 -48.24 27.57 30.03
C HIS A 354 -46.78 27.79 30.45
N ALA A 355 -46.51 27.94 31.75
CA ALA A 355 -45.15 28.03 32.27
C ALA A 355 -44.36 26.73 32.04
N GLU A 356 -45.00 25.56 32.23
CA GLU A 356 -44.39 24.25 31.95
C GLU A 356 -44.12 24.04 30.45
N ILE A 357 -45.01 24.50 29.57
CA ILE A 357 -44.79 24.42 28.11
C ILE A 357 -43.63 25.32 27.68
N LEU A 358 -43.50 26.52 28.25
CA LEU A 358 -42.39 27.43 27.94
C LEU A 358 -41.04 26.84 28.35
N THR A 359 -40.96 26.25 29.55
CA THR A 359 -39.71 25.61 30.00
C THR A 359 -39.35 24.39 29.15
N GLN A 360 -40.34 23.58 28.73
CA GLN A 360 -40.10 22.49 27.77
C GLN A 360 -39.63 23.00 26.40
N GLN A 361 -40.20 24.09 25.90
CA GLN A 361 -39.76 24.69 24.64
C GLN A 361 -38.33 25.23 24.72
N GLU A 362 -37.96 25.88 25.81
CA GLU A 362 -36.59 26.36 26.03
C GLU A 362 -35.57 25.21 26.09
N GLN A 363 -35.93 24.10 26.78
CA GLN A 363 -35.10 22.89 26.79
C GLN A 363 -34.97 22.30 25.39
N ARG A 364 -36.05 22.21 24.63
CA ARG A 364 -36.05 21.70 23.25
C ARG A 364 -35.20 22.56 22.33
N ILE A 365 -35.25 23.89 22.46
CA ILE A 365 -34.42 24.81 21.67
C ILE A 365 -32.94 24.60 21.99
N LYS A 366 -32.58 24.44 23.26
CA LYS A 366 -31.20 24.10 23.66
C LYS A 366 -30.72 22.77 23.10
N GLU A 367 -31.56 21.72 23.14
CA GLU A 367 -31.24 20.42 22.55
C GLU A 367 -31.01 20.52 21.04
N LEU A 368 -31.88 21.23 20.32
CA LEU A 368 -31.74 21.44 18.88
C LEU A 368 -30.50 22.26 18.53
N GLN A 369 -30.14 23.27 19.33
CA GLN A 369 -28.91 24.03 19.15
C GLN A 369 -27.67 23.15 19.33
N ASN A 370 -27.65 22.29 20.35
CA ASN A 370 -26.56 21.35 20.57
C ASN A 370 -26.45 20.32 19.43
N GLN A 371 -27.57 19.82 18.92
CA GLN A 371 -27.59 18.91 17.77
C GLN A 371 -27.08 19.59 16.49
N LEU A 372 -27.46 20.85 16.25
CA LEU A 372 -26.95 21.62 15.10
C LEU A 372 -25.43 21.83 15.20
N GLN A 373 -24.93 22.15 16.40
CA GLN A 373 -23.50 22.34 16.63
C GLN A 373 -22.72 21.03 16.41
N HIS A 374 -23.25 19.89 16.87
CA HIS A 374 -22.67 18.58 16.58
C HIS A 374 -22.67 18.26 15.08
N ALA A 375 -23.79 18.48 14.38
CA ALA A 375 -23.86 18.25 12.94
C ALA A 375 -22.89 19.14 12.14
N GLN A 376 -22.63 20.36 12.60
CA GLN A 376 -21.61 21.24 12.00
C GLN A 376 -20.19 20.73 12.24
N GLN A 377 -19.89 20.20 13.43
CA GLN A 377 -18.59 19.57 13.72
C GLN A 377 -18.38 18.31 12.88
N ASP A 378 -19.39 17.44 12.78
CA ASP A 378 -19.34 16.23 11.98
C ASP A 378 -19.15 16.57 10.49
N SER A 379 -19.82 17.61 9.99
CA SER A 379 -19.62 18.10 8.62
C SER A 379 -18.19 18.61 8.38
N ALA A 380 -17.58 19.28 9.36
CA ALA A 380 -16.20 19.76 9.25
C ALA A 380 -15.20 18.59 9.28
N GLN A 381 -15.45 17.57 10.11
CA GLN A 381 -14.64 16.35 10.12
C GLN A 381 -14.77 15.58 8.80
N LEU A 382 -15.98 15.44 8.26
CA LEU A 382 -16.21 14.82 6.95
C LEU A 382 -15.45 15.54 5.84
N GLN A 383 -15.45 16.88 5.84
CA GLN A 383 -14.67 17.68 4.89
C GLN A 383 -13.16 17.44 5.03
N SER A 384 -12.65 17.37 6.27
CA SER A 384 -11.25 17.05 6.53
C SER A 384 -10.89 15.65 6.01
N ILE A 385 -11.73 14.65 6.29
CA ILE A 385 -11.53 13.26 5.84
C ILE A 385 -11.59 13.18 4.31
N THR A 386 -12.51 13.89 3.66
CA THR A 386 -12.57 13.92 2.19
C THR A 386 -11.33 14.55 1.58
N ALA A 387 -10.82 15.64 2.15
CA ALA A 387 -9.59 16.28 1.68
C ALA A 387 -8.36 15.38 1.88
N GLU A 388 -8.30 14.65 3.00
CA GLU A 388 -7.25 13.66 3.26
C GLU A 388 -7.32 12.48 2.28
N ASN A 389 -8.52 11.97 2.00
CA ASN A 389 -8.72 10.90 1.02
C ASN A 389 -8.33 11.35 -0.41
N GLU A 390 -8.69 12.57 -0.82
CA GLU A 390 -8.28 13.12 -2.11
C GLU A 390 -6.75 13.25 -2.22
N LEU A 391 -6.10 13.67 -1.14
CA LEU A 391 -4.63 13.74 -1.06
C LEU A 391 -4.00 12.34 -1.17
N ILE A 392 -4.52 11.34 -0.45
CA ILE A 392 -4.03 9.96 -0.50
C ILE A 392 -4.20 9.38 -1.91
N ILE A 393 -5.35 9.62 -2.56
CA ILE A 393 -5.58 9.19 -3.95
C ILE A 393 -4.57 9.83 -4.90
N ALA A 394 -4.29 11.12 -4.75
CA ALA A 394 -3.29 11.82 -5.56
C ALA A 394 -1.88 11.24 -5.35
N GLN A 395 -1.50 10.95 -4.10
CA GLN A 395 -0.22 10.30 -3.78
C GLN A 395 -0.12 8.88 -4.36
N LEU A 396 -1.20 8.10 -4.32
CA LEU A 396 -1.26 6.77 -4.92
C LEU A 396 -1.07 6.82 -6.45
N HIS A 397 -1.70 7.78 -7.13
CA HIS A 397 -1.50 7.98 -8.56
C HIS A 397 -0.05 8.35 -8.90
N GLN A 398 0.57 9.23 -8.11
CA GLN A 398 1.98 9.58 -8.29
C GLN A 398 2.89 8.36 -8.13
N ILE A 399 2.69 7.53 -7.10
CA ILE A 399 3.46 6.30 -6.91
C ILE A 399 3.25 5.32 -8.06
N GLN A 400 2.03 5.24 -8.60
CA GLN A 400 1.74 4.42 -9.78
C GLN A 400 2.53 4.88 -11.01
N GLU A 401 2.56 6.19 -11.27
CA GLU A 401 3.30 6.78 -12.39
C GLU A 401 4.82 6.56 -12.23
N GLU A 402 5.35 6.72 -11.02
CA GLU A 402 6.76 6.43 -10.73
C GLU A 402 7.10 4.95 -10.97
N LEU A 403 6.25 4.02 -10.53
CA LEU A 403 6.44 2.58 -10.77
C LEU A 403 6.35 2.21 -12.24
N GLU A 404 5.43 2.81 -13.00
CA GLU A 404 5.32 2.62 -14.45
C GLU A 404 6.58 3.12 -15.17
N ASN A 405 7.09 4.29 -14.77
CA ASN A 405 8.35 4.83 -15.29
C ASN A 405 9.54 3.91 -14.97
N TYR A 406 9.64 3.38 -13.74
CA TYR A 406 10.68 2.40 -13.39
C TYR A 406 10.57 1.10 -14.20
N TYR A 407 9.35 0.63 -14.47
CA TYR A 407 9.13 -0.55 -15.28
C TYR A 407 9.59 -0.33 -16.74
N LEU A 408 9.22 0.81 -17.33
CA LEU A 408 9.62 1.16 -18.70
C LEU A 408 11.15 1.32 -18.82
N ASP A 409 11.80 2.00 -17.86
CA ASP A 409 13.25 2.16 -17.82
C ASP A 409 13.97 0.79 -17.68
N ASN A 410 13.48 -0.08 -16.80
CA ASN A 410 14.03 -1.43 -16.66
C ASN A 410 13.86 -2.26 -17.93
N LYS A 411 12.71 -2.15 -18.62
CA LYS A 411 12.49 -2.82 -19.90
C LYS A 411 13.48 -2.34 -20.97
N GLN A 412 13.73 -1.03 -21.02
CA GLN A 412 14.71 -0.45 -21.96
C GLN A 412 16.15 -0.88 -21.63
N LYS A 413 16.51 -0.94 -20.35
CA LYS A 413 17.80 -1.48 -19.90
C LYS A 413 17.97 -2.95 -20.27
N LEU A 414 16.91 -3.74 -20.18
CA LEU A 414 16.94 -5.17 -20.52
C LEU A 414 17.19 -5.38 -22.02
N VAL A 415 16.50 -4.62 -22.89
CA VAL A 415 16.78 -4.60 -24.34
C VAL A 415 18.23 -4.18 -24.62
N THR A 416 18.75 -3.20 -23.88
CA THR A 416 20.15 -2.75 -24.02
C THR A 416 21.13 -3.86 -23.63
N ILE A 417 20.86 -4.59 -22.56
CA ILE A 417 21.66 -5.74 -22.12
C ILE A 417 21.64 -6.86 -23.16
N GLU A 418 20.47 -7.19 -23.71
CA GLU A 418 20.34 -8.19 -24.78
C GLU A 418 21.16 -7.81 -26.02
N HIS A 419 21.10 -6.55 -26.45
CA HIS A 419 21.91 -6.05 -27.56
C HIS A 419 23.42 -6.13 -27.27
N LEU A 420 23.84 -5.77 -26.04
CA LEU A 420 25.24 -5.90 -25.63
C LEU A 420 25.71 -7.36 -25.59
N GLN A 421 24.86 -8.29 -25.12
CA GLN A 421 25.16 -9.72 -25.13
C GLN A 421 25.28 -10.26 -26.55
N GLN A 422 24.40 -9.84 -27.45
CA GLN A 422 24.49 -10.21 -28.87
C GLN A 422 25.79 -9.70 -29.50
N ASN A 423 26.19 -8.46 -29.20
CA ASN A 423 27.45 -7.89 -29.68
C ASN A 423 28.67 -8.61 -29.10
N LEU A 424 28.64 -9.02 -27.83
CA LEU A 424 29.69 -9.82 -27.22
C LEU A 424 29.80 -11.19 -27.88
N ALA A 425 28.67 -11.88 -28.11
CA ALA A 425 28.66 -13.15 -28.81
C ALA A 425 29.22 -13.02 -30.25
N GLN A 426 28.86 -11.96 -30.97
CA GLN A 426 29.44 -11.67 -32.29
C GLN A 426 30.96 -11.45 -32.20
N LYS A 427 31.43 -10.67 -31.22
CA LYS A 427 32.86 -10.43 -31.02
C LYS A 427 33.62 -11.69 -30.61
N GLU A 428 33.03 -12.58 -29.82
CA GLU A 428 33.60 -13.88 -29.49
C GLU A 428 33.72 -14.77 -30.74
N THR A 429 32.70 -14.78 -31.60
CA THR A 429 32.79 -15.53 -32.88
C THR A 429 33.87 -14.94 -33.80
N GLU A 430 33.99 -13.61 -33.87
CA GLU A 430 35.03 -12.94 -34.65
C GLU A 430 36.43 -13.25 -34.11
N LEU A 431 36.62 -13.20 -32.79
CA LEU A 431 37.88 -13.54 -32.12
C LEU A 431 38.26 -15.01 -32.33
N ASN A 432 37.28 -15.92 -32.27
CA ASN A 432 37.51 -17.33 -32.54
C ASN A 432 37.90 -17.58 -34.00
N ASN A 433 37.27 -16.88 -34.95
CA ASN A 433 37.64 -16.92 -36.36
C ASN A 433 39.05 -16.35 -36.62
N GLN A 434 39.44 -15.28 -35.93
CA GLN A 434 40.81 -14.76 -35.99
C GLN A 434 41.81 -15.74 -35.38
N SER A 435 41.45 -16.42 -34.29
CA SER A 435 42.30 -17.45 -33.66
C SER A 435 42.51 -18.67 -34.57
N THR A 436 41.46 -19.12 -35.27
CA THR A 436 41.58 -20.23 -36.23
C THR A 436 42.42 -19.83 -37.44
N GLN A 437 42.24 -18.61 -37.98
CA GLN A 437 43.11 -18.09 -39.03
C GLN A 437 44.57 -18.03 -38.59
N LEU A 438 44.85 -17.53 -37.38
CA LEU A 438 46.20 -17.44 -36.86
C LEU A 438 46.85 -18.83 -36.69
N LYS A 439 46.09 -19.84 -36.24
CA LYS A 439 46.55 -21.23 -36.19
C LYS A 439 46.83 -21.82 -37.58
N GLN A 440 46.01 -21.50 -38.58
CA GLN A 440 46.24 -21.92 -39.95
C GLN A 440 47.53 -21.31 -40.50
N SER A 441 47.73 -20.00 -40.35
CA SER A 441 48.97 -19.33 -40.77
C SER A 441 50.21 -19.83 -40.01
N GLN A 442 50.08 -20.17 -38.72
CA GLN A 442 51.17 -20.81 -37.97
C GLN A 442 51.53 -22.19 -38.54
N HIS A 443 50.52 -22.99 -38.89
CA HIS A 443 50.74 -24.31 -39.48
C HIS A 443 51.37 -24.21 -40.88
N GLU A 444 50.92 -23.28 -41.72
CA GLU A 444 51.55 -22.99 -43.02
C GLU A 444 53.02 -22.59 -42.86
N LEU A 445 53.33 -21.77 -41.86
CA LEU A 445 54.69 -21.34 -41.57
C LEU A 445 55.59 -22.50 -41.09
N GLU A 446 55.04 -23.44 -40.32
CA GLU A 446 55.73 -24.68 -39.94
C GLU A 446 55.98 -25.60 -41.14
N GLN A 447 54.99 -25.77 -42.02
CA GLN A 447 55.14 -26.55 -43.26
C GLN A 447 56.23 -25.93 -44.15
N LEU A 448 56.24 -24.60 -44.29
CA LEU A 448 57.25 -23.90 -45.07
C LEU A 448 58.65 -24.09 -44.48
N LYS A 449 58.80 -23.98 -43.14
CA LYS A 449 60.07 -24.27 -42.46
C LYS A 449 60.56 -25.70 -42.68
N HIS A 450 59.66 -26.69 -42.63
CA HIS A 450 60.03 -28.07 -42.88
C HIS A 450 60.47 -28.29 -44.34
N SER A 451 59.79 -27.65 -45.29
CA SER A 451 60.20 -27.67 -46.70
C SER A 451 61.56 -27.00 -46.93
N GLN A 452 61.86 -25.89 -46.23
CA GLN A 452 63.16 -25.24 -46.28
C GLN A 452 64.27 -26.13 -45.73
N GLN A 453 64.06 -26.77 -44.57
CA GLN A 453 65.04 -27.71 -43.99
C GLN A 453 65.31 -28.90 -44.92
N LYS A 454 64.27 -29.43 -45.56
CA LYS A 454 64.43 -30.49 -46.55
C LYS A 454 65.26 -30.02 -47.74
N ASN A 455 64.95 -28.85 -48.30
CA ASN A 455 65.70 -28.30 -49.42
C ASN A 455 67.15 -28.01 -49.04
N GLU A 456 67.43 -27.53 -47.82
CA GLU A 456 68.80 -27.36 -47.31
C GLU A 456 69.55 -28.69 -47.22
N ALA A 457 68.91 -29.75 -46.74
CA ALA A 457 69.49 -31.08 -46.71
C ALA A 457 69.78 -31.62 -48.13
N ASP A 458 68.86 -31.42 -49.07
CA ASP A 458 69.04 -31.82 -50.47
C ASP A 458 70.19 -31.04 -51.13
N ILE A 459 70.31 -29.72 -50.87
CA ILE A 459 71.43 -28.90 -51.33
C ILE A 459 72.76 -29.40 -50.76
N GLN A 460 72.81 -29.74 -49.47
CA GLN A 460 74.02 -30.29 -48.84
C GLN A 460 74.41 -31.63 -49.47
N ALA A 461 73.44 -32.53 -49.66
CA ALA A 461 73.68 -33.82 -50.31
C ALA A 461 74.23 -33.66 -51.74
N LEU A 462 73.63 -32.77 -52.55
CA LEU A 462 74.12 -32.45 -53.89
C LEU A 462 75.51 -31.79 -53.87
N THR A 463 75.81 -30.98 -52.86
CA THR A 463 77.14 -30.37 -52.71
C THR A 463 78.20 -31.43 -52.43
N SER A 464 77.92 -32.36 -51.50
CA SER A 464 78.81 -33.48 -51.21
C SER A 464 78.97 -34.45 -52.40
N GLU A 465 77.90 -34.68 -53.17
CA GLU A 465 77.96 -35.46 -54.41
C GLU A 465 78.86 -34.77 -55.46
N ASN A 466 78.72 -33.46 -55.64
CA ASN A 466 79.59 -32.70 -56.55
C ASN A 466 81.06 -32.71 -56.11
N GLU A 467 81.34 -32.58 -54.81
CA GLU A 467 82.70 -32.70 -54.27
C GLU A 467 83.30 -34.08 -54.55
N LEU A 468 82.52 -35.15 -54.34
CA LEU A 468 82.94 -36.52 -54.64
C LEU A 468 83.23 -36.71 -56.14
N ILE A 469 82.36 -36.20 -57.02
CA ILE A 469 82.56 -36.28 -58.47
C ILE A 469 83.81 -35.52 -58.89
N LEU A 470 84.07 -34.34 -58.32
CA LEU A 470 85.30 -33.58 -58.58
C LEU A 470 86.55 -34.36 -58.14
N GLU A 471 86.50 -35.04 -56.99
CA GLU A 471 87.61 -35.85 -56.50
C GLU A 471 87.85 -37.09 -57.37
N GLN A 472 86.77 -37.78 -57.79
CA GLN A 472 86.87 -38.87 -58.76
C GLN A 472 87.46 -38.39 -60.09
N LEU A 473 87.07 -37.20 -60.57
CA LEU A 473 87.60 -36.62 -61.80
C LEU A 473 89.10 -36.35 -61.67
N HIS A 474 89.57 -35.81 -60.54
CA HIS A 474 91.00 -35.64 -60.27
C HIS A 474 91.76 -36.97 -60.25
N GLN A 475 91.21 -38.02 -59.62
CA GLN A 475 91.83 -39.35 -59.64
C GLN A 475 91.94 -39.91 -61.05
N THR A 476 90.88 -39.83 -61.86
CA THR A 476 90.94 -40.28 -63.26
C THR A 476 91.93 -39.48 -64.08
N GLN A 477 92.06 -38.18 -63.83
CA GLN A 477 93.08 -37.35 -64.47
C GLN A 477 94.49 -37.80 -64.08
N GLU A 478 94.75 -38.07 -62.79
CA GLU A 478 96.05 -38.57 -62.31
C GLU A 478 96.39 -39.95 -62.91
N GLU A 479 95.41 -40.85 -63.01
CA GLU A 479 95.58 -42.15 -63.67
C GLU A 479 95.91 -41.98 -65.16
N LEU A 480 95.20 -41.11 -65.88
CA LEU A 480 95.48 -40.81 -67.28
C LEU A 480 96.87 -40.20 -67.48
N GLU A 481 97.29 -39.29 -66.59
CA GLU A 481 98.64 -38.73 -66.59
C GLU A 481 99.69 -39.82 -66.34
N ARG A 482 99.45 -40.74 -65.39
CA ARG A 482 100.32 -41.91 -65.16
C ARG A 482 100.41 -42.81 -66.40
N TYR A 483 99.29 -43.11 -67.05
CA TYR A 483 99.29 -43.90 -68.29
C TYR A 483 100.02 -43.18 -69.43
N TYR A 484 99.82 -41.87 -69.57
CA TYR A 484 100.49 -41.07 -70.58
C TYR A 484 102.01 -41.04 -70.36
N LEU A 485 102.45 -40.93 -69.10
CA LEU A 485 103.87 -40.99 -68.72
C LEU A 485 104.47 -42.41 -68.80
N ALA A 486 103.67 -43.47 -68.68
CA ALA A 486 104.12 -44.86 -68.82
C ALA A 486 104.20 -45.33 -70.28
N ASN A 487 103.46 -44.68 -71.20
CA ASN A 487 103.43 -45.02 -72.63
C ASN A 487 104.76 -44.90 -73.40
N PRO A 488 105.76 -44.08 -73.03
CA PRO A 488 107.07 -44.09 -73.68
C PRO A 488 107.75 -45.47 -73.64
N HIS A 489 107.53 -46.25 -72.57
CA HIS A 489 108.08 -47.61 -72.43
C HIS A 489 107.32 -48.66 -73.26
N LEU A 490 106.05 -48.39 -73.61
CA LEU A 490 105.25 -49.25 -74.50
C LEU A 490 105.58 -49.02 -75.98
N GLN A 491 105.92 -47.78 -76.38
CA GLN A 491 106.42 -47.49 -77.72
C GLN A 491 107.81 -48.10 -77.98
N GLU A 492 108.65 -48.22 -76.95
CA GLU A 492 109.95 -48.90 -77.02
C GLU A 492 109.77 -50.44 -77.19
N HIS A 493 108.80 -51.05 -76.50
CA HIS A 493 108.53 -52.49 -76.60
C HIS A 493 107.72 -52.93 -77.84
N LEU A 494 106.94 -52.03 -78.46
CA LEU A 494 106.21 -52.28 -79.72
C LEU A 494 107.12 -52.25 -80.95
N SER A 495 108.25 -51.53 -80.89
CA SER A 495 109.29 -51.55 -81.93
C SER A 495 109.94 -52.94 -82.05
N ASP A 496 110.16 -53.64 -80.93
CA ASP A 496 110.90 -54.91 -80.89
C ASP A 496 110.04 -56.17 -81.15
N THR A 497 108.71 -56.06 -81.10
CA THR A 497 107.79 -57.19 -81.35
C THR A 497 107.15 -57.19 -82.75
N GLN A 498 107.41 -56.15 -83.55
CA GLN A 498 106.81 -55.99 -84.89
C GLN A 498 107.56 -56.73 -86.01
N GLN A 499 108.71 -57.37 -85.71
CA GLN A 499 109.53 -58.10 -86.68
C GLN A 499 109.30 -59.64 -86.68
N THR A 500 108.52 -60.19 -85.75
CA THR A 500 108.40 -61.66 -85.54
C THR A 500 106.97 -62.19 -85.48
N LEU A 501 105.97 -61.43 -85.95
CA LEU A 501 104.56 -61.85 -85.90
C LEU A 501 103.81 -61.69 -87.24
N SER A 502 104.52 -61.70 -88.37
CA SER A 502 103.95 -61.47 -89.71
C SER A 502 103.43 -62.74 -90.43
N SER A 503 103.52 -63.93 -89.83
CA SER A 503 103.14 -65.19 -90.53
C SER A 503 102.19 -66.14 -89.78
N ALA A 504 101.77 -65.83 -88.55
CA ALA A 504 100.79 -66.63 -87.78
C ALA A 504 99.45 -65.89 -87.49
N SER A 505 99.33 -64.63 -87.90
CA SER A 505 98.28 -63.71 -87.42
C SER A 505 96.90 -63.90 -88.08
N SER A 506 96.76 -64.50 -89.26
CA SER A 506 95.49 -64.47 -90.01
C SER A 506 94.40 -65.44 -89.52
N VAL A 507 94.75 -66.48 -88.77
CA VAL A 507 93.80 -67.49 -88.24
C VAL A 507 93.45 -67.19 -86.77
N VAL A 508 94.42 -66.76 -85.96
CA VAL A 508 94.19 -66.31 -84.58
C VAL A 508 93.40 -65.00 -84.55
N LEU A 509 93.58 -64.07 -85.51
CA LEU A 509 92.76 -62.85 -85.59
C LEU A 509 91.27 -63.17 -85.78
N ARG A 510 90.92 -64.21 -86.55
CA ARG A 510 89.50 -64.51 -86.82
C ARG A 510 88.82 -65.13 -85.61
N LEU A 511 89.50 -66.02 -84.89
CA LEU A 511 88.98 -66.62 -83.66
C LEU A 511 88.96 -65.63 -82.49
N ASN A 512 90.00 -64.79 -82.32
CA ASN A 512 89.98 -63.74 -81.30
C ASN A 512 88.97 -62.64 -81.62
N LYS A 513 88.75 -62.29 -82.89
CA LYS A 513 87.71 -61.32 -83.26
C LYS A 513 86.30 -61.86 -83.03
N ALA A 514 86.07 -63.15 -83.26
CA ALA A 514 84.79 -63.80 -82.92
C ALA A 514 84.58 -63.91 -81.41
N LEU A 515 85.63 -64.23 -80.64
CA LEU A 515 85.59 -64.29 -79.17
C LEU A 515 85.38 -62.90 -78.55
N GLU A 516 86.07 -61.88 -79.05
CA GLU A 516 85.88 -60.47 -78.66
C GLU A 516 84.49 -59.97 -79.01
N GLN A 517 83.96 -60.31 -80.19
CA GLN A 517 82.58 -59.99 -80.55
C GLN A 517 81.56 -60.67 -79.63
N TYR A 518 81.79 -61.92 -79.26
CA TYR A 518 80.93 -62.64 -78.30
C TYR A 518 81.01 -62.03 -76.89
N LYS A 519 82.21 -61.69 -76.42
CA LYS A 519 82.40 -61.00 -75.13
C LYS A 519 81.72 -59.63 -75.12
N LEU A 520 81.91 -58.83 -76.18
CA LEU A 520 81.28 -57.53 -76.33
C LEU A 520 79.76 -57.64 -76.34
N GLN A 521 79.21 -58.64 -77.04
CA GLN A 521 77.78 -58.93 -77.05
C GLN A 521 77.27 -59.34 -75.65
N ASN A 522 78.03 -60.15 -74.91
CA ASN A 522 77.70 -60.52 -73.53
C ASN A 522 77.79 -59.32 -72.57
N THR A 523 78.79 -58.45 -72.71
CA THR A 523 78.91 -57.23 -71.90
C THR A 523 77.75 -56.27 -72.20
N GLN A 524 77.37 -56.11 -73.48
CA GLN A 524 76.20 -55.32 -73.87
C GLN A 524 74.90 -55.91 -73.32
N GLN A 525 74.75 -57.23 -73.29
CA GLN A 525 73.60 -57.89 -72.66
C GLN A 525 73.60 -57.71 -71.14
N SER A 526 74.74 -57.85 -70.47
CA SER A 526 74.86 -57.60 -69.03
C SER A 526 74.54 -56.16 -68.66
N SER A 527 75.08 -55.17 -69.39
CA SER A 527 74.75 -53.75 -69.16
C SER A 527 73.27 -53.45 -69.40
N LYS A 528 72.65 -54.12 -70.38
CA LYS A 528 71.20 -53.99 -70.61
C LYS A 528 70.39 -54.61 -69.46
N ILE A 529 70.78 -55.78 -68.96
CA ILE A 529 70.14 -56.42 -67.81
C ILE A 529 70.29 -55.56 -66.55
N GLU A 530 71.45 -54.95 -66.35
CA GLU A 530 71.71 -54.06 -65.22
C GLU A 530 70.86 -52.80 -65.30
N LEU A 531 70.75 -52.18 -66.49
CA LEU A 531 69.87 -51.03 -66.73
C LEU A 531 68.38 -51.41 -66.50
N ASP A 532 67.95 -52.56 -67.01
CA ASP A 532 66.58 -53.05 -66.80
C ASP A 532 66.32 -53.34 -65.31
N THR A 533 67.33 -53.83 -64.58
CA THR A 533 67.25 -54.06 -63.12
C THR A 533 67.15 -52.73 -62.35
N GLN A 534 67.95 -51.72 -62.72
CA GLN A 534 67.84 -50.37 -62.14
C GLN A 534 66.47 -49.77 -62.40
N LYS A 535 65.93 -49.94 -63.62
CA LYS A 535 64.59 -49.47 -63.98
C LYS A 535 63.48 -50.19 -63.20
N ILE A 536 63.62 -51.51 -62.98
CA ILE A 536 62.70 -52.28 -62.13
C ILE A 536 62.75 -51.78 -60.68
N ASN A 537 63.94 -51.53 -60.15
CA ASN A 537 64.09 -51.02 -58.78
C ASN A 537 63.50 -49.61 -58.63
N GLN A 538 63.68 -48.73 -59.63
CA GLN A 538 63.07 -47.41 -59.65
C GLN A 538 61.54 -47.50 -59.69
N LEU A 539 60.98 -48.32 -60.59
CA LEU A 539 59.53 -48.54 -60.66
C LEU A 539 58.97 -49.16 -59.37
N SER A 540 59.72 -50.04 -58.71
CA SER A 540 59.33 -50.60 -57.42
C SER A 540 59.31 -49.54 -56.31
N LEU A 541 60.25 -48.58 -56.34
CA LEU A 541 60.28 -47.47 -55.39
C LEU A 541 59.10 -46.51 -55.63
N GLU A 542 58.83 -46.15 -56.88
CA GLU A 542 57.69 -45.34 -57.27
C GLU A 542 56.37 -46.00 -56.84
N LEU A 543 56.21 -47.31 -57.07
CA LEU A 543 55.02 -48.05 -56.67
C LEU A 543 54.84 -48.05 -55.14
N LYS A 544 55.93 -48.15 -54.37
CA LYS A 544 55.90 -48.04 -52.91
C LYS A 544 55.49 -46.64 -52.44
N GLN A 545 55.98 -45.59 -53.12
CA GLN A 545 55.57 -44.22 -52.84
C GLN A 545 54.09 -43.98 -53.16
N TYR A 546 53.58 -44.53 -54.27
CA TYR A 546 52.15 -44.48 -54.60
C TYR A 546 51.29 -45.21 -53.58
N GLN A 547 51.72 -46.38 -53.10
CA GLN A 547 51.02 -47.11 -52.04
C GLN A 547 50.96 -46.29 -50.75
N GLN A 548 52.06 -45.64 -50.36
CA GLN A 548 52.10 -44.78 -49.19
C GLN A 548 51.22 -43.52 -49.35
N ALA A 549 51.18 -42.93 -50.56
CA ALA A 549 50.28 -41.83 -50.86
C ALA A 549 48.81 -42.26 -50.76
N HIS A 550 48.46 -43.46 -51.22
CA HIS A 550 47.10 -44.00 -51.12
C HIS A 550 46.69 -44.23 -49.66
N THR A 551 47.57 -44.77 -48.83
CA THR A 551 47.29 -44.94 -47.38
C THR A 551 47.06 -43.60 -46.69
N ASN A 552 47.84 -42.56 -47.04
CA ASN A 552 47.65 -41.22 -46.49
C ASN A 552 46.30 -40.62 -46.91
N ILE A 553 45.89 -40.83 -48.17
CA ILE A 553 44.57 -40.39 -48.67
C ILE A 553 43.46 -41.12 -47.91
N ASP A 554 43.55 -42.43 -47.71
CA ASP A 554 42.55 -43.20 -46.97
C ASP A 554 42.42 -42.74 -45.51
N GLU A 555 43.53 -42.38 -44.85
CA GLU A 555 43.53 -41.80 -43.51
C GLU A 555 42.89 -40.40 -43.48
N GLN A 556 43.21 -39.54 -44.47
CA GLN A 556 42.55 -38.24 -44.61
C GLN A 556 41.05 -38.35 -44.87
N LEU A 557 40.63 -39.37 -45.63
CA LEU A 557 39.23 -39.62 -45.93
C LEU A 557 38.47 -40.12 -44.68
N LYS A 558 39.11 -40.99 -43.86
CA LYS A 558 38.59 -41.38 -42.55
C LYS A 558 38.46 -40.20 -41.58
N ALA A 559 39.47 -39.35 -41.51
CA ALA A 559 39.43 -38.14 -40.69
C ALA A 559 38.31 -37.19 -41.13
N SER A 560 38.15 -36.97 -42.44
CA SER A 560 37.06 -36.17 -43.01
C SER A 560 35.68 -36.75 -42.70
N HIS A 561 35.53 -38.09 -42.77
CA HIS A 561 34.29 -38.76 -42.42
C HIS A 561 33.94 -38.62 -40.92
N GLN A 562 34.95 -38.69 -40.04
CA GLN A 562 34.77 -38.44 -38.62
C GLN A 562 34.33 -37.00 -38.34
N ILE A 563 34.92 -36.02 -39.01
CA ILE A 563 34.53 -34.60 -38.92
C ILE A 563 33.08 -34.43 -39.38
N LEU A 564 32.68 -35.02 -40.51
CA LEU A 564 31.30 -34.99 -41.01
C LEU A 564 30.31 -35.62 -40.03
N THR A 565 30.70 -36.72 -39.38
CA THR A 565 29.87 -37.40 -38.37
C THR A 565 29.68 -36.53 -37.12
N GLN A 566 30.75 -35.87 -36.66
CA GLN A 566 30.70 -34.92 -35.54
C GLN A 566 29.85 -33.69 -35.89
N ALA A 567 29.99 -33.15 -37.09
CA ALA A 567 29.18 -32.04 -37.60
C ALA A 567 27.69 -32.42 -37.66
N THR A 568 27.37 -33.60 -38.20
CA THR A 568 26.00 -34.12 -38.28
C THR A 568 25.38 -34.29 -36.88
N THR A 569 26.14 -34.85 -35.94
CA THR A 569 25.70 -35.01 -34.54
C THR A 569 25.44 -33.64 -33.89
N THR A 570 26.25 -32.64 -34.21
CA THR A 570 26.09 -31.27 -33.70
C THR A 570 24.85 -30.60 -34.28
N ILE A 571 24.60 -30.77 -35.59
CA ILE A 571 23.39 -30.27 -36.25
C ILE A 571 22.13 -30.88 -35.63
N ILE A 572 22.12 -32.20 -35.35
CA ILE A 572 21.00 -32.86 -34.68
C ILE A 572 20.76 -32.28 -33.28
N LYS A 573 21.84 -32.05 -32.49
CA LYS A 573 21.71 -31.42 -31.17
C LYS A 573 21.14 -30.01 -31.25
N LEU A 574 21.61 -29.20 -32.21
CA LEU A 574 21.12 -27.84 -32.41
C LEU A 574 19.64 -27.84 -32.85
N ARG A 575 19.24 -28.75 -33.74
CA ARG A 575 17.85 -28.92 -34.15
C ARG A 575 16.95 -29.24 -32.96
N ASN A 576 17.34 -30.18 -32.10
CA ASN A 576 16.58 -30.53 -30.90
C ASN A 576 16.46 -29.34 -29.93
N GLN A 577 17.51 -28.52 -29.81
CA GLN A 577 17.45 -27.28 -29.00
C GLN A 577 16.49 -26.24 -29.61
N VAL A 578 16.45 -26.11 -30.94
CA VAL A 578 15.51 -25.24 -31.63
C VAL A 578 14.07 -25.72 -31.42
N GLU A 579 13.80 -27.03 -31.55
CA GLU A 579 12.48 -27.61 -31.31
C GLU A 579 12.02 -27.42 -29.84
N GLN A 580 12.93 -27.56 -28.86
CA GLN A 580 12.63 -27.24 -27.47
C GLN A 580 12.30 -25.76 -27.24
N LYS A 581 13.08 -24.85 -27.84
CA LYS A 581 12.80 -23.41 -27.78
C LYS A 581 11.48 -23.05 -28.44
N GLN A 582 11.15 -23.68 -29.57
CA GLN A 582 9.88 -23.46 -30.25
C GLN A 582 8.69 -23.90 -29.39
N SER A 583 8.77 -25.07 -28.75
CA SER A 583 7.74 -25.52 -27.82
C SER A 583 7.57 -24.58 -26.62
N HIS A 584 8.67 -23.98 -26.12
CA HIS A 584 8.59 -22.98 -25.06
C HIS A 584 7.94 -21.67 -25.53
N ILE A 585 8.22 -21.21 -26.76
CA ILE A 585 7.55 -20.05 -27.36
C ILE A 585 6.04 -20.28 -27.46
N GLU A 586 5.61 -21.46 -27.93
CA GLU A 586 4.18 -21.80 -28.03
C GLU A 586 3.49 -21.79 -26.65
N GLN A 587 4.18 -22.22 -25.59
CA GLN A 587 3.67 -22.14 -24.21
C GLN A 587 3.50 -20.68 -23.75
N LEU A 588 4.49 -19.83 -24.04
CA LEU A 588 4.43 -18.41 -23.72
C LEU A 588 3.32 -17.69 -24.50
N GLU A 589 3.10 -18.04 -25.77
CA GLU A 589 2.00 -17.49 -26.57
C GLU A 589 0.63 -17.87 -25.99
N GLN A 590 0.46 -19.11 -25.51
CA GLN A 590 -0.75 -19.52 -24.81
C GLN A 590 -0.97 -18.77 -23.49
N GLU A 591 0.10 -18.50 -22.75
CA GLU A 591 0.05 -17.73 -21.50
C GLU A 591 -0.30 -16.26 -21.77
N ILE A 592 0.30 -15.65 -22.81
CA ILE A 592 -0.04 -14.30 -23.27
C ILE A 592 -1.52 -14.24 -23.65
N HIS A 593 -2.05 -15.26 -24.35
CA HIS A 593 -3.46 -15.29 -24.72
C HIS A 593 -4.39 -15.36 -23.49
N LYS A 594 -4.04 -16.18 -22.48
CA LYS A 594 -4.77 -16.22 -21.19
C LYS A 594 -4.72 -14.88 -20.47
N ASN A 595 -3.56 -14.24 -20.42
CA ASN A 595 -3.40 -12.93 -19.79
C ASN A 595 -4.22 -11.86 -20.52
N HIS A 596 -4.30 -11.92 -21.85
CA HIS A 596 -5.13 -11.01 -22.64
C HIS A 596 -6.62 -11.19 -22.35
N GLN A 597 -7.09 -12.43 -22.17
CA GLN A 597 -8.46 -12.71 -21.73
C GLN A 597 -8.74 -12.12 -20.34
N SER A 598 -7.83 -12.33 -19.37
CA SER A 598 -7.96 -11.74 -18.03
C SER A 598 -7.97 -10.21 -18.05
N ILE A 599 -7.16 -9.58 -18.92
CA ILE A 599 -7.18 -8.11 -19.10
C ILE A 599 -8.54 -7.65 -19.65
N SER A 600 -9.09 -8.36 -20.63
CA SER A 600 -10.41 -8.04 -21.18
C SER A 600 -11.52 -8.15 -20.12
N GLU A 601 -11.46 -9.14 -19.24
CA GLU A 601 -12.40 -9.26 -18.10
C GLU A 601 -12.24 -8.09 -17.12
N LEU A 602 -11.01 -7.71 -16.78
CA LEU A 602 -10.74 -6.55 -15.92
C LEU A 602 -11.24 -5.23 -16.53
N GLU A 603 -11.14 -5.06 -17.85
CA GLU A 603 -11.71 -3.90 -18.54
C GLU A 603 -13.24 -3.86 -18.45
N GLN A 604 -13.91 -5.01 -18.56
CA GLN A 604 -15.36 -5.10 -18.34
C GLN A 604 -15.72 -4.71 -16.90
N TYR A 605 -14.98 -5.20 -15.90
CA TYR A 605 -15.17 -4.77 -14.51
C TYR A 605 -14.94 -3.27 -14.31
N ARG A 606 -13.93 -2.70 -14.96
CA ARG A 606 -13.67 -1.25 -14.92
C ARG A 606 -14.82 -0.45 -15.51
N GLN A 607 -15.38 -0.90 -16.64
CA GLN A 607 -16.56 -0.26 -17.25
C GLN A 607 -17.78 -0.34 -16.33
N ALA A 608 -18.03 -1.48 -15.69
CA ALA A 608 -19.11 -1.63 -14.71
C ALA A 608 -18.93 -0.71 -13.49
N ASN A 609 -17.71 -0.58 -12.97
CA ASN A 609 -17.39 0.33 -11.87
C ASN A 609 -17.59 1.79 -12.26
N ASN A 610 -17.18 2.19 -13.47
CA ASN A 610 -17.42 3.54 -13.98
C ASN A 610 -18.92 3.85 -14.08
N PHE A 611 -19.74 2.89 -14.54
CA PHE A 611 -21.19 3.03 -14.57
C PHE A 611 -21.79 3.22 -13.17
N MET A 612 -21.33 2.45 -12.17
CA MET A 612 -21.77 2.63 -10.78
C MET A 612 -21.35 3.98 -10.20
N LEU A 613 -20.14 4.47 -10.51
CA LEU A 613 -19.66 5.79 -10.11
C LEU A 613 -20.54 6.91 -10.67
N GLU A 614 -20.97 6.78 -11.93
CA GLU A 614 -21.87 7.76 -12.55
C GLU A 614 -23.26 7.77 -11.89
N GLN A 615 -23.81 6.58 -11.59
CA GLN A 615 -25.04 6.46 -10.79
C GLN A 615 -24.91 7.08 -9.39
N LEU A 616 -23.74 6.95 -8.76
CA LEU A 616 -23.47 7.56 -7.46
C LEU A 616 -23.44 9.10 -7.56
N LYS A 617 -22.83 9.66 -8.61
CA LYS A 617 -22.84 11.11 -8.85
C LYS A 617 -24.26 11.64 -9.06
N ASP A 618 -25.08 10.96 -9.85
CA ASP A 618 -26.48 11.35 -10.08
C ASP A 618 -27.28 11.33 -8.77
N SER A 619 -27.07 10.31 -7.94
CA SER A 619 -27.68 10.21 -6.61
C SER A 619 -27.21 11.34 -5.68
N GLN A 620 -25.92 11.66 -5.69
CA GLN A 620 -25.35 12.75 -4.90
C GLN A 620 -25.87 14.12 -5.37
N GLN A 621 -26.02 14.33 -6.68
CA GLN A 621 -26.62 15.54 -7.24
C GLN A 621 -28.09 15.68 -6.79
N THR A 622 -28.85 14.58 -6.82
CA THR A 622 -30.25 14.55 -6.35
C THR A 622 -30.32 14.87 -4.86
N PHE A 623 -29.41 14.30 -4.05
CA PHE A 623 -29.31 14.60 -2.62
C PHE A 623 -28.99 16.08 -2.35
N ASN A 624 -28.05 16.65 -3.10
CA ASN A 624 -27.70 18.07 -2.99
C ASN A 624 -28.86 18.99 -3.37
N GLN A 625 -29.64 18.64 -4.40
CA GLN A 625 -30.87 19.36 -4.75
C GLN A 625 -31.92 19.27 -3.63
N ALA A 626 -32.14 18.08 -3.07
CA ALA A 626 -33.06 17.91 -1.95
C ALA A 626 -32.65 18.74 -0.72
N ARG A 627 -31.34 18.78 -0.43
CA ARG A 627 -30.77 19.60 0.65
C ARG A 627 -31.00 21.09 0.41
N LEU A 628 -30.83 21.58 -0.82
CA LEU A 628 -31.11 22.98 -1.17
C LEU A 628 -32.59 23.34 -0.92
N VAL A 629 -33.52 22.46 -1.32
CA VAL A 629 -34.96 22.64 -1.08
C VAL A 629 -35.27 22.69 0.41
N ILE A 630 -34.66 21.80 1.21
CA ILE A 630 -34.83 21.81 2.67
C ILE A 630 -34.34 23.14 3.26
N THR A 631 -33.19 23.66 2.82
CA THR A 631 -32.67 24.95 3.28
C THR A 631 -33.61 26.11 2.91
N GLN A 632 -34.18 26.11 1.71
CA GLN A 632 -35.17 27.12 1.31
C GLN A 632 -36.43 27.06 2.19
N LEU A 633 -36.97 25.86 2.44
CA LEU A 633 -38.12 25.68 3.33
C LEU A 633 -37.82 26.12 4.77
N GLN A 634 -36.59 25.92 5.26
CA GLN A 634 -36.16 26.41 6.57
C GLN A 634 -36.09 27.94 6.62
N GLN A 635 -35.61 28.60 5.56
CA GLN A 635 -35.63 30.07 5.45
C GLN A 635 -37.06 30.61 5.40
N GLU A 636 -37.94 30.00 4.61
CA GLU A 636 -39.36 30.38 4.57
C GLU A 636 -40.02 30.23 5.95
N ARG A 637 -39.73 29.14 6.67
CA ARG A 637 -40.22 28.93 8.02
C ARG A 637 -39.71 30.00 9.00
N ALA A 638 -38.44 30.38 8.91
CA ALA A 638 -37.87 31.46 9.73
C ALA A 638 -38.52 32.82 9.42
N SER A 639 -38.76 33.12 8.14
CA SER A 639 -39.47 34.35 7.74
C SER A 639 -40.91 34.38 8.25
N SER A 640 -41.61 33.23 8.22
CA SER A 640 -42.96 33.08 8.77
C SER A 640 -42.99 33.27 10.30
N GLN A 641 -41.99 32.76 11.02
CA GLN A 641 -41.85 32.98 12.46
C GLN A 641 -41.61 34.46 12.82
N ASN A 642 -40.80 35.17 12.03
CA ASN A 642 -40.63 36.62 12.18
C ASN A 642 -41.95 37.37 11.97
N ASN A 643 -42.68 37.04 10.91
CA ASN A 643 -44.00 37.65 10.66
C ASN A 643 -44.99 37.36 11.80
N GLN A 644 -44.96 36.15 12.39
CA GLN A 644 -45.78 35.83 13.56
C GLN A 644 -45.38 36.65 14.79
N GLN A 645 -44.08 36.89 15.02
CA GLN A 645 -43.63 37.76 16.11
C GLN A 645 -44.07 39.21 15.89
N GLU A 646 -43.99 39.72 14.67
CA GLU A 646 -44.43 41.07 14.33
C GLU A 646 -45.94 41.25 14.56
N ILE A 647 -46.75 40.29 14.12
CA ILE A 647 -48.20 40.27 14.41
C ILE A 647 -48.47 40.25 15.92
N LYS A 648 -47.70 39.46 16.69
CA LYS A 648 -47.83 39.40 18.14
C LYS A 648 -47.50 40.74 18.81
N GLN A 649 -46.47 41.44 18.34
CA GLN A 649 -46.12 42.78 18.82
C GLN A 649 -47.21 43.81 18.47
N GLN A 650 -47.77 43.75 17.26
CA GLN A 650 -48.87 44.62 16.85
C GLN A 650 -50.13 44.41 17.70
N LEU A 651 -50.46 43.14 18.03
CA LEU A 651 -51.56 42.81 18.94
C LEU A 651 -51.31 43.36 20.36
N GLU A 652 -50.08 43.27 20.87
CA GLU A 652 -49.73 43.82 22.18
C GLU A 652 -49.86 45.36 22.23
N ILE A 653 -49.49 46.04 21.13
CA ILE A 653 -49.69 47.49 20.98
C ILE A 653 -51.17 47.84 20.98
N LEU A 654 -51.99 47.06 20.26
CA LEU A 654 -53.45 47.25 20.21
C LEU A 654 -54.09 47.04 21.58
N ASP A 655 -53.67 46.03 22.34
CA ASP A 655 -54.17 45.78 23.71
C ASP A 655 -53.80 46.92 24.66
N LYS A 656 -52.56 47.43 24.60
CA LYS A 656 -52.15 48.61 25.37
C LYS A 656 -53.00 49.84 25.03
N LYS A 657 -53.27 50.07 23.75
CA LYS A 657 -54.13 51.17 23.28
C LYS A 657 -55.58 51.01 23.74
N HIS A 658 -56.11 49.78 23.70
CA HIS A 658 -57.45 49.48 24.20
C HIS A 658 -57.55 49.71 25.72
N SER A 659 -56.53 49.31 26.48
CA SER A 659 -56.46 49.55 27.93
C SER A 659 -56.40 51.05 28.26
N ALA A 660 -55.62 51.83 27.51
CA ALA A 660 -55.57 53.29 27.67
C ALA A 660 -56.93 53.95 27.38
N LEU A 661 -57.61 53.54 26.31
CA LEU A 661 -58.96 54.03 25.99
C LEU A 661 -59.99 53.64 27.06
N GLN A 662 -59.86 52.46 27.68
CA GLN A 662 -60.71 52.09 28.82
C GLN A 662 -60.45 52.96 30.05
N GLN A 663 -59.20 53.27 30.36
CA GLN A 663 -58.86 54.19 31.45
C GLN A 663 -59.41 55.59 31.18
N GLU A 664 -59.27 56.10 29.97
CA GLU A 664 -59.83 57.40 29.57
C GLU A 664 -61.36 57.40 29.70
N LYS A 665 -62.03 56.34 29.25
CA LYS A 665 -63.48 56.16 29.45
C LYS A 665 -63.87 56.18 30.94
N GLN A 666 -63.09 55.52 31.80
CA GLN A 666 -63.35 55.53 33.25
C GLN A 666 -63.16 56.93 33.85
N GLN A 667 -62.13 57.66 33.43
CA GLN A 667 -61.92 59.05 33.85
C GLN A 667 -63.07 59.96 33.42
N LEU A 668 -63.55 59.83 32.18
CA LEU A 668 -64.71 60.59 31.70
C LEU A 668 -65.98 60.25 32.48
N LEU A 669 -66.21 58.96 32.82
CA LEU A 669 -67.33 58.56 33.67
C LEU A 669 -67.26 59.19 35.06
N GLN A 670 -66.08 59.22 35.68
CA GLN A 670 -65.86 59.90 36.96
C GLN A 670 -66.13 61.41 36.87
N GLN A 671 -65.73 62.06 35.77
CA GLN A 671 -66.02 63.48 35.54
C GLN A 671 -67.54 63.73 35.40
N VAL A 672 -68.25 62.85 34.69
CA VAL A 672 -69.71 62.91 34.56
C VAL A 672 -70.39 62.71 35.92
N GLU A 673 -69.92 61.79 36.76
CA GLU A 673 -70.43 61.60 38.11
C GLU A 673 -70.20 62.85 39.00
N GLN A 674 -69.01 63.46 38.92
CA GLN A 674 -68.72 64.71 39.63
C GLN A 674 -69.61 65.87 39.16
N LEU A 675 -69.86 65.97 37.85
CA LEU A 675 -70.79 66.97 37.30
C LEU A 675 -72.22 66.72 37.78
N ASN A 676 -72.68 65.48 37.77
CA ASN A 676 -74.01 65.12 38.29
C ASN A 676 -74.15 65.43 39.78
N ALA A 677 -73.12 65.19 40.58
CA ALA A 677 -73.11 65.57 42.00
C ALA A 677 -73.20 67.09 42.18
N LYS A 678 -72.50 67.88 41.35
CA LYS A 678 -72.63 69.34 41.34
C LYS A 678 -74.03 69.79 40.92
N ILE A 679 -74.64 69.15 39.92
CA ILE A 679 -76.03 69.42 39.51
C ILE A 679 -76.99 69.16 40.68
N GLN A 680 -76.83 68.03 41.38
CA GLN A 680 -77.64 67.73 42.57
C GLN A 680 -77.45 68.76 43.69
N GLN A 681 -76.22 69.25 43.91
CA GLN A 681 -75.97 70.34 44.86
C GLN A 681 -76.66 71.63 44.44
N TYR A 682 -76.66 71.97 43.15
CA TYR A 682 -77.41 73.10 42.61
C TYR A 682 -78.92 72.94 42.79
N ASP A 683 -79.46 71.73 42.58
CA ASP A 683 -80.89 71.46 42.80
C ASP A 683 -81.26 71.57 44.28
N GLN A 684 -80.42 71.07 45.18
CA GLN A 684 -80.59 71.23 46.63
C GLN A 684 -80.51 72.71 47.05
N PHE A 685 -79.58 73.47 46.48
CA PHE A 685 -79.47 74.91 46.71
C PHE A 685 -80.71 75.67 46.18
N ASN A 686 -81.23 75.30 45.01
CA ASN A 686 -82.47 75.85 44.46
C ASN A 686 -83.68 75.51 45.34
N GLN A 687 -83.77 74.29 45.87
CA GLN A 687 -84.81 73.92 46.84
C GLN A 687 -84.71 74.72 48.14
N PHE A 688 -83.49 74.97 48.62
CA PHE A 688 -83.22 75.83 49.78
C PHE A 688 -83.67 77.29 49.53
N ILE A 689 -83.36 77.85 48.35
CA ILE A 689 -83.85 79.17 47.95
C ILE A 689 -85.38 79.20 47.88
N GLN A 690 -86.03 78.19 47.30
CA GLN A 690 -87.49 78.16 47.23
C GLN A 690 -88.17 78.03 48.59
N THR A 691 -87.58 77.29 49.54
CA THR A 691 -88.10 77.20 50.92
C THR A 691 -87.90 78.51 51.68
N HIS A 692 -86.80 79.24 51.46
CA HIS A 692 -86.56 80.55 52.07
C HIS A 692 -87.36 81.71 51.43
N LEU A 693 -87.65 81.64 50.13
CA LEU A 693 -88.58 82.57 49.48
C LEU A 693 -90.03 82.33 49.94
N GLY A 694 -90.44 81.07 50.14
CA GLY A 694 -91.75 80.74 50.69
C GLY A 694 -91.96 81.25 52.12
N SER A 695 -90.93 81.15 52.99
CA SER A 695 -90.99 81.67 54.36
C SER A 695 -90.93 83.20 54.41
N SER A 696 -90.20 83.83 53.49
CA SER A 696 -90.14 85.28 53.33
C SER A 696 -91.46 85.86 52.76
N GLN A 697 -92.14 85.18 51.84
CA GLN A 697 -93.49 85.55 51.38
C GLN A 697 -94.56 85.38 52.47
N GLN A 698 -94.47 84.35 53.32
CA GLN A 698 -95.33 84.23 54.50
C GLN A 698 -95.08 85.35 55.52
N THR A 699 -93.83 85.81 55.67
CA THR A 699 -93.47 86.93 56.56
C THR A 699 -93.94 88.27 55.99
N LEU A 700 -93.82 88.48 54.68
CA LEU A 700 -94.36 89.65 53.97
C LEU A 700 -95.89 89.71 54.00
N ASN A 701 -96.58 88.58 53.90
CA ASN A 701 -98.03 88.52 54.04
C ASN A 701 -98.49 88.78 55.48
N ARG A 702 -97.74 88.32 56.48
CA ARG A 702 -97.97 88.67 57.90
C ARG A 702 -97.70 90.16 58.16
N ALA A 703 -96.65 90.74 57.59
CA ALA A 703 -96.37 92.17 57.67
C ALA A 703 -97.44 93.02 56.97
N ARG A 704 -97.95 92.58 55.81
CA ARG A 704 -99.10 93.20 55.13
C ARG A 704 -100.37 93.16 55.98
N HIS A 705 -100.62 92.08 56.70
CA HIS A 705 -101.76 91.97 57.61
C HIS A 705 -101.62 92.86 58.86
N VAL A 706 -100.41 93.07 59.37
CA VAL A 706 -100.14 93.99 60.48
C VAL A 706 -100.23 95.45 60.04
N ILE A 707 -99.70 95.81 58.86
CA ILE A 707 -99.80 97.17 58.29
C ILE A 707 -101.27 97.49 57.92
N SER A 708 -102.02 96.54 57.35
CA SER A 708 -103.43 96.74 57.06
C SER A 708 -104.29 96.91 58.32
N ARG A 709 -103.88 96.37 59.47
CA ARG A 709 -104.58 96.60 60.76
C ARG A 709 -104.20 97.94 61.40
N LEU A 710 -102.96 98.39 61.25
CA LEU A 710 -102.49 99.67 61.80
C LEU A 710 -103.02 100.88 61.00
N VAL A 711 -103.32 100.74 59.71
CA VAL A 711 -103.90 101.81 58.88
C VAL A 711 -105.41 102.00 59.14
N THR A 712 -106.12 101.01 59.70
CA THR A 712 -107.53 101.12 60.10
C THR A 712 -107.77 101.58 61.55
N GLN A 713 -106.73 101.91 62.32
CA GLN A 713 -106.87 102.46 63.68
C GLN A 713 -106.53 103.96 63.77
N ASN A 714 -106.48 104.66 62.64
CA ASN A 714 -106.29 106.11 62.60
C ASN A 714 -107.36 106.85 61.79
N HIS A 715 -108.57 106.29 61.72
CA HIS A 715 -109.83 107.02 61.47
C HIS A 715 -110.88 106.53 62.45
#